data_AF-A0A9W6YEC6-F1
#
_entry.id   AF-A0A9W6YEC6-F1
#
_cell.length_a   1.000
_cell.length_b   1.000
_cell.length_c   1.000
_cell.angle_alpha   90.00
_cell.angle_beta   90.00
_cell.angle_gamma   90.00
#
_symmetry.space_group_name_H-M   'P 1'
#
loop_
_entity.id
_entity.type
_entity.pdbx_description
1 polymer ?
#
loop_
_entity_poly.entity_id
_entity_poly.type
_entity_poly.pdbx_seq_one_letter_code
_entity_poly.pdbx_strand_id
1 'polypeptide(L)'
;MIAYINKVSDDISNYHKDKFKAIYYSINKQLSTLEGAYPKVMVAVSNDNINKKRKENSELDRYLKIKDKISKDIETLDQILNQTPVVGFNTGSYDINLIKNELFSAIGTDNIKHIIKNGGYMAISTNTFKMLDIINYVPAGTSYAKYLNTYLGECKCEDKIRCTCELSKGVFPYEYITSFDVLNETTLPPKSAFYSKLRCTNISDDEYKRVQFVWEHYQMKTIKDLLIWYNNLDVGPFIKAIQKQRELFKRFDLDMFCDGVSLPGLSEKVMYKTQELIFPSKKPGKPFDFPEKRYLGYIKQDEEAKRDFAMTMQHLDKLLKKQKYICNYCYCKLNEANVSADRINNKKGHEDGNIIISCVACNVARKDMNIKAFRYKKLIEFNADRLVYSIDEEESDIYRKMKANIAGGPSIIFNRYAKRNETLIRGGKMCKKVIGYDANALYLWCLGNEMPCGRLTTIDAYDTIIDDIKSDKIFGFLECDIETPEHLKDYFSEMTPIFKNVEIDPTEEVIGKHMFDYNQSRGKNMAKKSRKLIGSYFGKQILIYTPLLKWYLQHGMVITKTYSFIKANSHRPFESFMNQVSDARRGGDVDDTKAMIADMMKLVGNAAFGRSGMDMSKHKEVEFLSNAKTIYNATEHFTFSSKTELNDGTVEMVKSKRRIKLRNPIH
;
A
#
# COMPACT_ATOMS: atom_id res chain seq x y z
N MET A 1 7.75 17.88 26.30
CA MET A 1 7.33 17.55 24.91
C MET A 1 5.94 16.92 24.84
N ILE A 2 5.72 15.72 25.40
CA ILE A 2 4.42 15.01 25.29
C ILE A 2 3.23 15.83 25.79
N ALA A 3 3.37 16.53 26.93
CA ALA A 3 2.33 17.42 27.43
C ALA A 3 1.92 18.52 26.42
N TYR A 4 2.89 19.08 25.68
CA TYR A 4 2.62 20.06 24.63
C TYR A 4 1.91 19.42 23.43
N ILE A 5 2.36 18.23 23.01
CA ILE A 5 1.71 17.47 21.92
C ILE A 5 0.26 17.18 22.27
N ASN A 6 -0.03 16.71 23.49
CA ASN A 6 -1.38 16.44 23.93
C ASN A 6 -2.25 17.71 23.91
N LYS A 7 -1.76 18.81 24.47
CA LYS A 7 -2.48 20.10 24.44
C LYS A 7 -2.84 20.53 23.01
N VAL A 8 -1.87 20.52 22.10
CA VAL A 8 -2.09 20.89 20.69
C VAL A 8 -3.04 19.91 20.00
N SER A 9 -2.94 18.61 20.34
CA SER A 9 -3.82 17.59 19.78
C SER A 9 -5.27 17.79 20.21
N ASP A 10 -5.51 18.21 21.46
CA ASP A 10 -6.83 18.54 21.98
C ASP A 10 -7.42 19.76 21.26
N ASP A 11 -6.62 20.82 21.06
CA ASP A 11 -7.04 22.01 20.31
C ASP A 11 -7.43 21.67 18.86
N ILE A 12 -6.64 20.84 18.17
CA ILE A 12 -6.92 20.38 16.81
C ILE A 12 -8.15 19.49 16.76
N SER A 13 -8.30 18.55 17.71
CA SER A 13 -9.48 17.69 17.81
C SER A 13 -10.75 18.52 17.99
N ASN A 14 -10.72 19.53 18.86
CA ASN A 14 -11.86 20.43 19.07
C ASN A 14 -12.23 21.21 17.80
N TYR A 15 -11.23 21.75 17.10
CA TYR A 15 -11.44 22.42 15.80
C TYR A 15 -12.06 21.48 14.76
N HIS A 16 -11.55 20.25 14.65
CA HIS A 16 -12.08 19.24 13.71
C HIS A 16 -13.51 18.83 14.04
N LYS A 17 -13.81 18.57 15.32
CA LYS A 17 -15.16 18.20 15.77
C LYS A 17 -16.17 19.30 15.49
N ASP A 18 -15.80 20.55 15.68
CA ASP A 18 -16.66 21.69 15.35
C ASP A 18 -16.89 21.79 13.82
N LYS A 19 -15.80 21.76 13.05
CA LYS A 19 -15.83 21.83 11.58
C LYS A 19 -16.67 20.72 10.93
N PHE A 20 -16.61 19.50 11.48
CA PHE A 20 -17.30 18.33 10.93
C PHE A 20 -18.51 17.88 11.77
N LYS A 21 -19.02 18.74 12.67
CA LYS A 21 -20.11 18.45 13.60
C LYS A 21 -21.36 17.91 12.93
N ALA A 22 -21.73 18.45 11.76
CA ALA A 22 -22.89 18.01 10.99
C ALA A 22 -22.77 16.56 10.52
N ILE A 23 -21.57 16.15 10.09
CA ILE A 23 -21.28 14.77 9.67
C ILE A 23 -21.40 13.83 10.88
N TYR A 24 -20.79 14.21 12.00
CA TYR A 24 -20.83 13.43 13.24
C TYR A 24 -22.27 13.26 13.75
N TYR A 25 -23.08 14.31 13.74
CA TYR A 25 -24.49 14.24 14.11
C TYR A 25 -25.27 13.28 13.20
N SER A 26 -25.05 13.36 11.89
CA SER A 26 -25.72 12.49 10.92
C SER A 26 -25.37 11.01 11.13
N ILE A 27 -24.08 10.70 11.36
CA ILE A 27 -23.62 9.32 11.55
C ILE A 27 -24.12 8.76 12.88
N ASN A 28 -24.00 9.51 13.98
CA ASN A 28 -24.50 9.06 15.28
C ASN A 28 -26.02 8.86 15.27
N LYS A 29 -26.77 9.75 14.61
CA LYS A 29 -28.21 9.57 14.43
C LYS A 29 -28.53 8.25 13.72
N GLN A 30 -27.75 7.86 12.71
CA GLN A 30 -27.92 6.57 12.03
C GLN A 30 -27.58 5.41 12.95
N LEU A 31 -26.50 5.49 13.73
CA LEU A 31 -26.12 4.45 14.70
C LEU A 31 -27.20 4.28 15.78
N SER A 32 -27.67 5.36 16.42
CA SER A 32 -28.72 5.31 17.43
C SER A 32 -30.03 4.76 16.86
N THR A 33 -30.36 5.07 15.59
CA THR A 33 -31.51 4.48 14.90
C THR A 33 -31.36 2.96 14.74
N LEU A 34 -30.15 2.48 14.43
CA LEU A 34 -29.85 1.05 14.32
C LEU A 34 -29.86 0.35 15.68
N GLU A 35 -29.33 0.98 16.72
CA GLU A 35 -29.34 0.43 18.08
C GLU A 35 -30.75 0.36 18.66
N GLY A 36 -31.57 1.38 18.43
CA GLY A 36 -33.00 1.36 18.79
C GLY A 36 -33.81 0.31 18.03
N ALA A 37 -33.32 -0.16 16.88
CA ALA A 37 -33.94 -1.26 16.14
C ALA A 37 -33.54 -2.65 16.66
N TYR A 38 -32.46 -2.77 17.45
CA TYR A 38 -31.91 -4.05 17.93
C TYR A 38 -32.91 -4.91 18.72
N PRO A 39 -33.67 -4.37 19.70
CA PRO A 39 -34.63 -5.17 20.45
C PRO A 39 -35.72 -5.78 19.55
N LYS A 40 -36.15 -5.05 18.51
CA LYS A 40 -37.15 -5.52 17.55
C LYS A 40 -36.62 -6.66 16.66
N VAL A 41 -35.34 -6.60 16.29
CA VAL A 41 -34.67 -7.69 15.53
C VAL A 41 -34.52 -8.94 16.41
N MET A 42 -34.13 -8.78 17.69
CA MET A 42 -33.97 -9.92 18.61
C MET A 42 -35.30 -10.65 18.88
N VAL A 43 -36.40 -9.91 19.07
CA VAL A 43 -37.75 -10.48 19.25
C VAL A 43 -38.23 -11.23 17.99
N ALA A 44 -37.80 -10.80 16.79
CA ALA A 44 -38.15 -11.49 15.56
C ALA A 44 -37.44 -12.87 15.45
N VAL A 45 -36.21 -12.99 15.93
CA VAL A 45 -35.37 -14.21 15.83
C VAL A 45 -35.78 -15.30 16.84
N SER A 46 -36.47 -14.94 17.92
CA SER A 46 -36.87 -15.86 19.00
C SER A 46 -38.16 -16.66 18.75
N ASN A 47 -38.84 -16.49 17.60
CA ASN A 47 -40.11 -17.19 17.32
C ASN A 47 -39.90 -18.57 16.67
N ASP A 48 -40.49 -19.60 17.27
CA ASP A 48 -40.32 -21.01 16.88
C ASP A 48 -40.95 -21.35 15.51
N ASN A 49 -40.12 -21.32 14.47
CA ASN A 49 -40.34 -22.08 13.24
C ASN A 49 -39.02 -22.29 12.48
N ILE A 50 -38.70 -23.54 12.09
CA ILE A 50 -37.37 -23.93 11.58
C ILE A 50 -37.02 -23.24 10.24
N ASN A 51 -38.00 -23.05 9.34
CA ASN A 51 -37.80 -22.31 8.08
C ASN A 51 -37.75 -20.78 8.28
N LYS A 52 -38.31 -20.27 9.38
CA LYS A 52 -38.27 -18.85 9.76
C LYS A 52 -36.91 -18.49 10.36
N LYS A 53 -36.34 -19.38 11.20
CA LYS A 53 -34.99 -19.28 11.77
C LYS A 53 -33.88 -19.05 10.73
N ARG A 54 -33.90 -19.72 9.57
CA ARG A 54 -32.89 -19.50 8.51
C ARG A 54 -32.94 -18.09 7.91
N LYS A 55 -34.14 -17.53 7.75
CA LYS A 55 -34.35 -16.20 7.19
C LYS A 55 -34.07 -15.11 8.24
N GLU A 56 -34.54 -15.32 9.47
CA GLU A 56 -34.33 -14.47 10.65
C GLU A 56 -32.84 -14.42 11.06
N ASN A 57 -32.11 -15.54 11.00
CA ASN A 57 -30.66 -15.57 11.17
C ASN A 57 -29.92 -14.79 10.07
N SER A 58 -30.45 -14.76 8.83
CA SER A 58 -29.85 -13.95 7.75
C SER A 58 -30.10 -12.45 7.94
N GLU A 59 -31.23 -12.07 8.56
CA GLU A 59 -31.51 -10.67 8.90
C GLU A 59 -30.70 -10.19 10.09
N LEU A 60 -30.51 -11.05 11.11
CA LEU A 60 -29.61 -10.77 12.22
C LEU A 60 -28.15 -10.65 11.75
N ASP A 61 -27.67 -11.59 10.92
CA ASP A 61 -26.31 -11.52 10.34
C ASP A 61 -26.13 -10.27 9.48
N ARG A 62 -27.15 -9.88 8.71
CA ARG A 62 -27.15 -8.64 7.94
C ARG A 62 -27.12 -7.40 8.84
N TYR A 63 -27.93 -7.38 9.89
CA TYR A 63 -27.95 -6.30 10.88
C TYR A 63 -26.58 -6.16 11.55
N LEU A 64 -26.01 -7.26 12.03
CA LEU A 64 -24.70 -7.28 12.67
C LEU A 64 -23.61 -6.80 11.71
N LYS A 65 -23.60 -7.24 10.45
CA LYS A 65 -22.66 -6.75 9.42
C LYS A 65 -22.78 -5.26 9.15
N ILE A 66 -24.00 -4.72 9.11
CA ILE A 66 -24.22 -3.28 8.92
C ILE A 66 -23.78 -2.49 10.15
N LYS A 67 -24.14 -2.94 11.35
CA LYS A 67 -23.72 -2.35 12.62
C LYS A 67 -22.20 -2.32 12.73
N ASP A 68 -21.55 -3.46 12.55
CA ASP A 68 -20.09 -3.59 12.59
C ASP A 68 -19.40 -2.67 11.58
N LYS A 69 -19.97 -2.53 10.38
CA LYS A 69 -19.42 -1.63 9.37
C LYS A 69 -19.53 -0.17 9.81
N ILE A 70 -20.70 0.27 10.27
CA ILE A 70 -20.91 1.65 10.70
C ILE A 70 -20.06 1.96 11.94
N SER A 71 -19.96 1.04 12.89
CA SER A 71 -19.07 1.19 14.06
C SER A 71 -17.62 1.35 13.63
N LYS A 72 -17.12 0.56 12.68
CA LYS A 72 -15.76 0.72 12.13
C LYS A 72 -15.56 2.04 11.39
N ASP A 73 -16.55 2.48 10.63
CA ASP A 73 -16.50 3.75 9.90
C ASP A 73 -16.45 4.93 10.91
N ILE A 74 -17.20 4.86 12.01
CA ILE A 74 -17.14 5.82 13.12
C ILE A 74 -15.78 5.80 13.81
N GLU A 75 -15.28 4.62 14.19
CA GLU A 75 -13.96 4.47 14.81
C GLU A 75 -12.86 5.06 13.91
N THR A 76 -12.94 4.81 12.60
CA THR A 76 -11.99 5.35 11.62
C THR A 76 -12.10 6.87 11.54
N LEU A 77 -13.32 7.42 11.50
CA LEU A 77 -13.53 8.87 11.48
C LEU A 77 -13.02 9.52 12.76
N ASP A 78 -13.32 8.95 13.93
CA ASP A 78 -12.86 9.43 15.22
C ASP A 78 -11.33 9.39 15.31
N GLN A 79 -10.70 8.32 14.81
CA GLN A 79 -9.24 8.27 14.71
C GLN A 79 -8.71 9.41 13.86
N ILE A 80 -9.27 9.66 12.67
CA ILE A 80 -8.80 10.74 11.78
C ILE A 80 -8.97 12.13 12.42
N LEU A 81 -10.08 12.36 13.13
CA LEU A 81 -10.39 13.68 13.69
C LEU A 81 -9.61 13.96 14.99
N ASN A 82 -9.40 12.93 15.82
CA ASN A 82 -8.76 13.07 17.13
C ASN A 82 -7.24 12.89 17.07
N GLN A 83 -6.72 12.18 16.07
CA GLN A 83 -5.30 11.83 16.03
C GLN A 83 -4.50 12.85 15.22
N THR A 84 -3.74 13.69 15.91
CA THR A 84 -2.86 14.69 15.28
C THR A 84 -1.56 14.05 14.76
N PRO A 85 -1.19 14.25 13.49
CA PRO A 85 0.10 13.78 12.98
C PRO A 85 1.25 14.62 13.56
N VAL A 86 2.18 13.96 14.23
CA VAL A 86 3.44 14.54 14.72
C VAL A 86 4.54 14.02 13.81
N VAL A 87 5.17 14.92 13.06
CA VAL A 87 5.99 14.54 11.92
C VAL A 87 7.44 14.98 12.15
N GLY A 88 8.37 14.03 12.07
CA GLY A 88 9.81 14.28 12.09
C GLY A 88 10.47 13.88 10.78
N PHE A 89 11.73 14.29 10.61
CA PHE A 89 12.58 13.82 9.51
C PHE A 89 13.67 12.92 10.09
N ASN A 90 13.65 11.63 9.74
CA ASN A 90 14.57 10.60 10.24
C ASN A 90 14.47 10.35 11.75
N THR A 91 13.32 10.69 12.35
CA THR A 91 13.09 10.58 13.79
C THR A 91 13.06 9.14 14.30
N GLY A 92 12.62 8.21 13.45
CA GLY A 92 12.51 6.78 13.78
C GLY A 92 13.85 6.09 14.02
N SER A 93 14.92 6.63 13.43
CA SER A 93 16.29 6.10 13.56
C SER A 93 17.15 6.92 14.52
N TYR A 94 16.80 8.18 14.78
CA TYR A 94 17.60 9.11 15.59
C TYR A 94 16.86 9.56 16.84
N ASP A 95 15.96 10.55 16.75
CA ASP A 95 15.39 11.21 17.93
C ASP A 95 14.68 10.22 18.86
N ILE A 96 13.84 9.33 18.32
CA ILE A 96 13.10 8.36 19.13
C ILE A 96 14.08 7.43 19.84
N ASN A 97 15.18 7.03 19.21
CA ASN A 97 16.17 6.18 19.87
C ASN A 97 16.91 6.89 21.00
N LEU A 98 17.06 8.22 20.95
CA LEU A 98 17.63 9.02 22.03
C LEU A 98 16.68 9.13 23.22
N ILE A 99 15.38 9.29 22.97
CA ILE A 99 14.38 9.56 24.03
C ILE A 99 13.54 8.35 24.43
N LYS A 100 13.64 7.19 23.76
CA LYS A 100 12.76 6.03 23.95
C LYS A 100 12.68 5.55 25.39
N ASN A 101 13.75 5.72 26.16
CA ASN A 101 13.81 5.26 27.55
C ASN A 101 12.79 5.98 28.44
N GLU A 102 12.42 7.21 28.11
CA GLU A 102 11.43 8.01 28.85
C GLU A 102 10.15 8.25 28.04
N LEU A 103 10.22 8.14 26.71
CA LEU A 103 9.12 8.46 25.80
C LEU A 103 7.87 7.63 26.09
N PHE A 104 8.01 6.31 26.18
CA PHE A 104 6.86 5.41 26.32
C PHE A 104 6.21 5.52 27.70
N SER A 105 7.02 5.82 28.71
CA SER A 105 6.58 6.16 30.05
C SER A 105 5.79 7.46 30.09
N ALA A 106 6.31 8.51 29.44
CA ALA A 106 5.65 9.80 29.34
C ALA A 106 4.35 9.73 28.53
N ILE A 107 4.25 8.81 27.57
CA ILE A 107 3.01 8.53 26.83
C ILE A 107 2.04 7.71 27.69
N GLY A 108 2.57 6.81 28.52
CA GLY A 108 1.83 5.76 29.20
C GLY A 108 1.57 4.57 28.27
N THR A 109 2.06 3.39 28.64
CA THR A 109 2.01 2.19 27.78
C THR A 109 0.60 1.83 27.31
N ASP A 110 -0.40 2.03 28.18
CA ASP A 110 -1.82 1.72 27.89
C ASP A 110 -2.46 2.67 26.86
N ASN A 111 -1.85 3.83 26.64
CA ASN A 111 -2.29 4.82 25.66
C ASN A 111 -1.80 4.52 24.24
N ILE A 112 -0.85 3.59 24.08
CA ILE A 112 -0.30 3.22 22.79
C ILE A 112 -1.27 2.24 22.10
N LYS A 113 -1.73 2.61 20.90
CA LYS A 113 -2.65 1.79 20.10
C LYS A 113 -1.94 0.94 19.06
N HIS A 114 -0.89 1.48 18.43
CA HIS A 114 -0.20 0.78 17.37
C HIS A 114 1.24 1.28 17.21
N ILE A 115 2.15 0.35 16.96
CA ILE A 115 3.55 0.65 16.63
C ILE A 115 3.95 -0.11 15.38
N ILE A 116 4.66 0.58 14.49
CA ILE A 116 5.27 -0.02 13.29
C ILE A 116 6.76 0.21 13.37
N LYS A 117 7.52 -0.89 13.36
CA LYS A 117 8.98 -0.87 13.43
C LYS A 117 9.59 -1.70 12.31
N ASN A 118 10.60 -1.16 11.64
CA ASN A 118 11.43 -1.85 10.65
C ASN A 118 12.85 -1.27 10.68
N GLY A 119 13.73 -1.85 11.49
CA GLY A 119 14.99 -1.21 11.88
C GLY A 119 14.77 -0.05 12.87
N GLY A 120 14.07 1.00 12.43
CA GLY A 120 13.63 2.14 13.25
C GLY A 120 12.10 2.20 13.44
N TYR A 121 11.63 3.16 14.25
CA TYR A 121 10.20 3.39 14.50
C TYR A 121 9.57 4.16 13.33
N MET A 122 8.76 3.47 12.53
CA MET A 122 8.08 4.08 11.39
C MET A 122 6.83 4.86 11.80
N ALA A 123 6.10 4.35 12.79
CA ALA A 123 4.92 4.99 13.34
C ALA A 123 4.68 4.59 14.80
N ILE A 124 4.25 5.55 15.62
CA ILE A 124 3.74 5.33 16.99
C ILE A 124 2.40 6.05 17.09
N SER A 125 1.33 5.31 17.34
CA SER A 125 -0.05 5.82 17.37
C SER A 125 -0.63 5.73 18.77
N THR A 126 -1.21 6.83 19.24
CA THR A 126 -2.05 6.91 20.44
C THR A 126 -3.49 7.27 20.03
N ASN A 127 -4.38 7.52 20.99
CA ASN A 127 -5.72 8.05 20.68
C ASN A 127 -5.69 9.50 20.17
N THR A 128 -4.67 10.28 20.57
CA THR A 128 -4.63 11.74 20.36
C THR A 128 -3.59 12.17 19.33
N PHE A 129 -2.55 11.37 19.09
CA PHE A 129 -1.53 11.70 18.10
C PHE A 129 -0.91 10.48 17.41
N LYS A 130 -0.27 10.73 16.27
CA LYS A 130 0.46 9.74 15.48
C LYS A 130 1.83 10.29 15.14
N MET A 131 2.87 9.76 15.78
CA MET A 131 4.24 10.07 15.40
C MET A 131 4.58 9.36 14.10
N LEU A 132 5.09 10.10 13.13
CA LEU A 132 5.43 9.66 11.79
C LEU A 132 6.81 10.19 11.41
N ASP A 133 7.49 9.42 10.57
CA ASP A 133 8.79 9.81 10.04
C ASP A 133 8.73 9.95 8.51
N ILE A 134 9.02 11.17 8.01
CA ILE A 134 9.02 11.50 6.58
C ILE A 134 10.00 10.66 5.79
N ILE A 135 11.07 10.13 6.40
CA ILE A 135 12.02 9.28 5.67
C ILE A 135 11.35 8.03 5.09
N ASN A 136 10.23 7.58 5.67
CA ASN A 136 9.45 6.45 5.17
C ASN A 136 8.59 6.78 3.94
N TYR A 137 8.44 8.07 3.62
CA TYR A 137 7.64 8.57 2.50
C TYR A 137 8.49 9.01 1.30
N VAL A 138 9.81 8.80 1.38
CA VAL A 138 10.80 9.23 0.40
C VAL A 138 11.79 8.08 0.13
N PRO A 139 12.62 8.13 -0.93
CA PRO A 139 13.57 7.05 -1.19
C PRO A 139 14.62 6.95 -0.08
N ALA A 140 15.11 5.74 0.14
CA ALA A 140 16.19 5.48 1.09
C ALA A 140 17.42 6.35 0.77
N GLY A 141 18.06 6.87 1.83
CA GLY A 141 19.23 7.75 1.70
C GLY A 141 18.92 9.21 1.34
N THR A 142 17.65 9.62 1.29
CA THR A 142 17.28 11.03 1.08
C THR A 142 17.66 11.86 2.30
N SER A 143 18.55 12.84 2.11
CA SER A 143 18.88 13.83 3.15
C SER A 143 17.78 14.89 3.29
N TYR A 144 17.75 15.57 4.43
CA TYR A 144 16.82 16.67 4.67
C TYR A 144 16.93 17.79 3.63
N ALA A 145 18.16 18.21 3.31
CA ALA A 145 18.40 19.21 2.28
C ALA A 145 17.91 18.74 0.90
N LYS A 146 18.14 17.48 0.53
CA LYS A 146 17.63 16.92 -0.73
C LYS A 146 16.10 16.92 -0.75
N TYR A 147 15.46 16.55 0.36
CA TYR A 147 14.01 16.63 0.50
C TYR A 147 13.51 18.05 0.28
N LEU A 148 14.04 19.06 0.98
CA LEU A 148 13.64 20.45 0.77
C LEU A 148 13.84 20.90 -0.67
N ASN A 149 14.99 20.60 -1.28
CA ASN A 149 15.27 20.96 -2.67
C ASN A 149 14.27 20.32 -3.65
N THR A 150 13.89 19.06 -3.44
CA THR A 150 12.90 18.37 -4.29
C THR A 150 11.52 19.05 -4.26
N TYR A 151 11.06 19.50 -3.09
CA TYR A 151 9.72 20.08 -2.95
C TYR A 151 9.71 21.61 -3.12
N LEU A 152 10.75 22.32 -2.70
CA LEU A 152 10.80 23.77 -2.63
C LEU A 152 11.78 24.43 -3.61
N GLY A 153 12.68 23.66 -4.21
CA GLY A 153 13.81 24.19 -4.97
C GLY A 153 14.92 24.70 -4.06
N GLU A 154 16.01 25.20 -4.67
CA GLU A 154 17.15 25.74 -3.93
C GLU A 154 16.97 27.23 -3.61
N CYS A 155 17.72 27.71 -2.62
CA CYS A 155 17.83 29.14 -2.32
C CYS A 155 18.42 29.88 -3.54
N LYS A 156 17.64 30.77 -4.15
CA LYS A 156 18.03 31.56 -5.33
C LYS A 156 18.71 32.89 -5.02
N CYS A 157 18.90 33.25 -3.75
CA CYS A 157 19.52 34.52 -3.39
C CYS A 157 21.01 34.51 -3.72
N GLU A 158 21.48 35.58 -4.38
CA GLU A 158 22.89 35.77 -4.74
C GLU A 158 23.74 36.06 -3.50
N ASP A 159 23.27 36.97 -2.64
CA ASP A 159 23.90 37.26 -1.35
C ASP A 159 23.43 36.25 -0.29
N LYS A 160 24.26 35.22 -0.04
CA LYS A 160 24.01 34.23 1.01
C LYS A 160 24.19 34.78 2.42
N ILE A 161 24.96 35.85 2.62
CA ILE A 161 25.19 36.45 3.94
C ILE A 161 23.92 37.16 4.39
N ARG A 162 23.34 38.00 3.52
CA ARG A 162 22.12 38.76 3.83
C ARG A 162 20.82 38.03 3.47
N CYS A 163 20.86 36.72 3.17
CA CYS A 163 19.66 35.97 2.83
C CYS A 163 18.72 35.81 4.04
N THR A 164 17.52 36.36 3.93
CA THR A 164 16.40 36.13 4.87
C THR A 164 15.49 34.99 4.42
N CYS A 165 15.83 34.34 3.31
CA CYS A 165 15.15 33.16 2.83
C CYS A 165 15.25 31.99 3.83
N GLU A 166 14.13 31.30 4.05
CA GLU A 166 14.10 30.14 4.96
C GLU A 166 14.90 28.94 4.42
N LEU A 167 15.25 28.92 3.12
CA LEU A 167 16.02 27.85 2.49
C LEU A 167 17.54 27.99 2.66
N SER A 168 18.01 29.11 3.23
CA SER A 168 19.44 29.27 3.53
C SER A 168 19.76 28.64 4.89
N LYS A 169 20.88 27.91 4.95
CA LYS A 169 21.31 27.26 6.18
C LYS A 169 21.57 28.29 7.30
N GLY A 170 21.10 27.95 8.49
CA GLY A 170 21.48 28.61 9.74
C GLY A 170 22.70 27.94 10.36
N VAL A 171 23.30 28.64 11.32
CA VAL A 171 24.43 28.14 12.11
C VAL A 171 24.12 28.46 13.58
N PHE A 172 24.39 27.51 14.47
CA PHE A 172 24.08 27.61 15.89
C PHE A 172 25.25 27.09 16.75
N PRO A 173 25.57 27.73 17.90
CA PRO A 173 26.73 27.36 18.70
C PRO A 173 26.39 26.23 19.69
N TYR A 174 26.26 24.99 19.20
CA TYR A 174 25.78 23.86 20.02
C TYR A 174 26.61 23.63 21.29
N GLU A 175 27.94 23.67 21.16
CA GLU A 175 28.89 23.41 22.23
C GLU A 175 28.90 24.50 23.30
N TYR A 176 28.42 25.71 22.97
CA TYR A 176 28.30 26.82 23.90
C TYR A 176 27.07 26.68 24.82
N ILE A 177 26.06 25.93 24.40
CA ILE A 177 24.84 25.72 25.19
C ILE A 177 25.09 24.62 26.23
N THR A 178 25.68 24.99 27.37
CA THR A 178 25.97 24.06 28.48
C THR A 178 24.87 24.00 29.52
N SER A 179 23.97 24.99 29.58
CA SER A 179 22.80 25.02 30.46
C SER A 179 21.67 25.86 29.83
N PHE A 180 20.46 25.78 30.42
CA PHE A 180 19.34 26.61 29.97
C PHE A 180 19.57 28.11 30.23
N ASP A 181 20.37 28.47 31.22
CA ASP A 181 20.63 29.87 31.58
C ASP A 181 21.39 30.62 30.48
N VAL A 182 22.26 29.92 29.74
CA VAL A 182 22.98 30.47 28.57
C VAL A 182 22.01 31.03 27.54
N LEU A 183 20.82 30.45 27.40
CA LEU A 183 19.81 30.94 26.45
C LEU A 183 19.29 32.35 26.80
N ASN A 184 19.43 32.78 28.04
CA ASN A 184 19.02 34.12 28.50
C ASN A 184 20.10 35.19 28.29
N GLU A 185 21.31 34.81 27.90
CA GLU A 185 22.39 35.77 27.59
C GLU A 185 21.97 36.71 26.46
N THR A 186 22.29 37.99 26.63
CA THR A 186 21.80 39.09 25.77
C THR A 186 22.80 39.53 24.69
N THR A 187 23.96 38.90 24.64
CA THR A 187 25.03 39.19 23.69
C THR A 187 25.19 38.07 22.69
N LEU A 188 25.46 38.42 21.43
CA LEU A 188 25.77 37.42 20.41
C LEU A 188 27.07 36.68 20.79
N PRO A 189 27.08 35.33 20.78
CA PRO A 189 28.29 34.57 21.10
C PRO A 189 29.47 34.91 20.17
N PRO A 190 30.71 34.90 20.69
CA PRO A 190 31.89 35.12 19.86
C PRO A 190 32.04 33.99 18.83
N LYS A 191 32.72 34.26 17.71
CA LYS A 191 32.94 33.26 16.63
C LYS A 191 33.52 31.93 17.14
N SER A 192 34.41 31.98 18.13
CA SER A 192 35.02 30.80 18.76
C SER A 192 34.01 29.86 19.43
N ALA A 193 32.83 30.36 19.83
CA ALA A 193 31.76 29.58 20.44
C ALA A 193 31.06 28.63 19.45
N PHE A 194 31.30 28.78 18.14
CA PHE A 194 30.69 27.99 17.08
C PHE A 194 31.58 26.82 16.59
N TYR A 195 32.62 26.45 17.36
CA TYR A 195 33.46 25.30 17.03
C TYR A 195 32.67 23.98 17.14
N SER A 196 32.61 23.21 16.05
CA SER A 196 31.94 21.90 16.05
C SER A 196 32.91 20.79 16.45
N LYS A 197 32.67 20.12 17.59
CA LYS A 197 33.43 18.92 18.01
C LYS A 197 33.20 17.76 17.05
N LEU A 198 31.97 17.63 16.53
CA LEU A 198 31.60 16.56 15.60
C LEU A 198 32.39 16.64 14.28
N ARG A 199 32.56 17.85 13.74
CA ARG A 199 33.29 18.08 12.48
C ARG A 199 34.76 18.41 12.68
N CYS A 200 35.17 18.72 13.92
CA CYS A 200 36.49 19.23 14.27
C CYS A 200 36.88 20.49 13.48
N THR A 201 35.93 21.42 13.31
CA THR A 201 36.12 22.64 12.49
C THR A 201 35.42 23.85 13.09
N ASN A 202 36.01 25.03 12.89
CA ASN A 202 35.35 26.33 13.09
C ASN A 202 34.44 26.67 11.91
N ILE A 203 33.50 27.59 12.14
CA ILE A 203 32.71 28.21 11.08
C ILE A 203 33.56 29.21 10.29
N SER A 204 33.18 29.46 9.04
CA SER A 204 33.80 30.46 8.18
C SER A 204 33.50 31.90 8.63
N ASP A 205 34.27 32.87 8.12
CA ASP A 205 33.99 34.29 8.37
C ASP A 205 32.63 34.73 7.83
N ASP A 206 32.24 34.21 6.65
CA ASP A 206 30.98 34.57 6.03
C ASP A 206 29.77 33.97 6.75
N GLU A 207 29.90 32.75 7.30
CA GLU A 207 28.89 32.18 8.21
C GLU A 207 28.73 33.02 9.48
N TYR A 208 29.81 33.53 10.06
CA TYR A 208 29.71 34.40 11.24
C TYR A 208 29.11 35.76 10.89
N LYS A 209 29.49 36.39 9.77
CA LYS A 209 28.86 37.61 9.26
C LYS A 209 27.35 37.42 9.04
N ARG A 210 26.94 36.24 8.57
CA ARG A 210 25.53 35.89 8.44
C ARG A 210 24.82 35.86 9.79
N VAL A 211 25.42 35.25 10.80
CA VAL A 211 24.87 35.22 12.18
C VAL A 211 24.74 36.64 12.74
N GLN A 212 25.75 37.50 12.55
CA GLN A 212 25.70 38.91 12.95
C GLN A 212 24.55 39.65 12.25
N PHE A 213 24.43 39.48 10.92
CA PHE A 213 23.36 40.08 10.14
C PHE A 213 21.98 39.66 10.63
N VAL A 214 21.72 38.37 10.88
CA VAL A 214 20.38 37.92 11.31
C VAL A 214 20.08 38.34 12.75
N TRP A 215 21.08 38.40 13.63
CA TRP A 215 20.93 38.91 14.99
C TRP A 215 20.42 40.37 14.97
N GLU A 216 21.05 41.21 14.16
CA GLU A 216 20.65 42.62 13.99
C GLU A 216 19.31 42.76 13.23
N HIS A 217 19.16 42.06 12.10
CA HIS A 217 18.00 42.15 11.22
C HIS A 217 16.70 41.74 11.91
N TYR A 218 16.71 40.65 12.68
CA TYR A 218 15.56 40.19 13.46
C TYR A 218 15.50 40.80 14.87
N GLN A 219 16.39 41.74 15.21
CA GLN A 219 16.43 42.44 16.50
C GLN A 219 16.44 41.47 17.70
N MET A 220 17.26 40.42 17.61
CA MET A 220 17.35 39.39 18.64
C MET A 220 17.90 39.99 19.94
N LYS A 221 17.26 39.65 21.06
CA LYS A 221 17.63 40.15 22.39
C LYS A 221 18.42 39.14 23.20
N THR A 222 18.23 37.86 22.90
CA THR A 222 18.80 36.74 23.66
C THR A 222 19.27 35.62 22.75
N ILE A 223 20.17 34.76 23.23
CA ILE A 223 20.55 33.53 22.53
C ILE A 223 19.34 32.63 22.24
N LYS A 224 18.31 32.66 23.10
CA LYS A 224 17.03 31.99 22.87
C LYS A 224 16.35 32.45 21.58
N ASP A 225 16.40 33.74 21.24
CA ASP A 225 15.82 34.25 20.00
C ASP A 225 16.54 33.68 18.78
N LEU A 226 17.87 33.57 18.86
CA LEU A 226 18.70 32.92 17.84
C LEU A 226 18.37 31.43 17.71
N LEU A 227 18.16 30.71 18.83
CA LEU A 227 17.73 29.31 18.83
C LEU A 227 16.36 29.13 18.18
N ILE A 228 15.39 30.00 18.48
CA ILE A 228 14.06 29.97 17.88
C ILE A 228 14.15 30.19 16.38
N TRP A 229 14.90 31.20 15.94
CA TRP A 229 15.14 31.45 14.52
C TRP A 229 15.80 30.26 13.82
N TYR A 230 16.87 29.72 14.43
CA TYR A 230 17.60 28.56 13.90
C TYR A 230 16.66 27.35 13.71
N ASN A 231 15.87 27.02 14.73
CA ASN A 231 14.92 25.89 14.63
C ASN A 231 13.81 26.16 13.61
N ASN A 232 13.34 27.41 13.47
CA ASN A 232 12.33 27.76 12.48
C ASN A 232 12.84 27.69 11.04
N LEU A 233 14.15 27.82 10.79
CA LEU A 233 14.74 27.56 9.47
C LEU A 233 14.61 26.10 9.05
N ASP A 234 14.57 25.17 10.00
CA ASP A 234 14.26 23.77 9.70
C ASP A 234 12.74 23.59 9.61
N VAL A 235 11.96 24.02 10.60
CA VAL A 235 10.52 23.70 10.68
C VAL A 235 9.68 24.38 9.58
N GLY A 236 9.92 25.65 9.25
CA GLY A 236 9.12 26.41 8.28
C GLY A 236 9.14 25.79 6.88
N PRO A 237 10.33 25.60 6.26
CA PRO A 237 10.48 24.87 5.01
C PRO A 237 9.95 23.44 5.10
N PHE A 238 10.15 22.75 6.22
CA PHE A 238 9.66 21.38 6.36
C PHE A 238 8.14 21.28 6.16
N ILE A 239 7.39 22.19 6.81
CA ILE A 239 5.92 22.24 6.68
C ILE A 239 5.52 22.54 5.23
N LYS A 240 6.18 23.50 4.56
CA LYS A 240 5.92 23.85 3.15
C LYS A 240 6.19 22.66 2.22
N ALA A 241 7.28 21.92 2.46
CA ALA A 241 7.61 20.72 1.69
C ALA A 241 6.57 19.60 1.90
N ILE A 242 6.16 19.35 3.14
CA ILE A 242 5.09 18.40 3.48
C ILE A 242 3.78 18.77 2.79
N GLN A 243 3.39 20.05 2.81
CA GLN A 243 2.17 20.51 2.14
C GLN A 243 2.20 20.19 0.64
N LYS A 244 3.32 20.50 -0.05
CA LYS A 244 3.46 20.14 -1.46
C LYS A 244 3.45 18.62 -1.69
N GLN A 245 4.08 17.84 -0.81
CA GLN A 245 4.03 16.38 -0.89
C GLN A 245 2.59 15.84 -0.73
N ARG A 246 1.82 16.40 0.21
CA ARG A 246 0.41 16.04 0.42
C ARG A 246 -0.45 16.35 -0.81
N GLU A 247 -0.25 17.52 -1.43
CA GLU A 247 -0.99 17.89 -2.65
C GLU A 247 -0.76 16.90 -3.80
N LEU A 248 0.37 16.21 -3.84
CA LEU A 248 0.61 15.17 -4.84
C LEU A 248 -0.25 13.93 -4.59
N PHE A 249 -0.31 13.41 -3.35
CA PHE A 249 -1.12 12.24 -3.01
C PHE A 249 -2.62 12.52 -3.12
N LYS A 250 -3.05 13.76 -2.89
CA LYS A 250 -4.44 14.19 -3.11
C LYS A 250 -4.92 13.98 -4.55
N ARG A 251 -4.03 13.99 -5.55
CA ARG A 251 -4.38 13.70 -6.95
C ARG A 251 -4.87 12.26 -7.16
N PHE A 252 -4.57 11.38 -6.22
CA PHE A 252 -5.03 9.98 -6.19
C PHE A 252 -6.14 9.77 -5.14
N ASP A 253 -6.76 10.85 -4.65
CA ASP A 253 -7.72 10.85 -3.55
C ASP A 253 -7.16 10.17 -2.28
N LEU A 254 -5.89 10.42 -1.96
CA LEU A 254 -5.22 9.88 -0.77
C LEU A 254 -4.72 11.02 0.12
N ASP A 255 -4.89 10.88 1.43
CA ASP A 255 -4.13 11.65 2.41
C ASP A 255 -2.92 10.83 2.87
N MET A 256 -1.71 11.34 2.65
CA MET A 256 -0.50 10.56 2.89
C MET A 256 -0.33 10.05 4.33
N PHE A 257 -0.86 10.74 5.34
CA PHE A 257 -0.68 10.39 6.76
C PHE A 257 -1.80 9.52 7.31
N CYS A 258 -3.02 9.69 6.79
CA CYS A 258 -4.16 8.84 7.11
C CYS A 258 -4.10 7.51 6.34
N ASP A 259 -3.81 7.57 5.04
CA ASP A 259 -3.85 6.41 4.16
C ASP A 259 -2.61 5.52 4.22
N GLY A 260 -1.50 6.01 4.77
CA GLY A 260 -0.26 5.24 4.83
C GLY A 260 0.67 5.72 5.92
N VAL A 261 1.59 4.83 6.30
CA VAL A 261 2.73 5.14 7.18
C VAL A 261 4.05 5.16 6.42
N SER A 262 3.99 4.89 5.12
CA SER A 262 5.14 4.80 4.23
C SER A 262 4.72 4.91 2.77
N LEU A 263 5.66 5.31 1.92
CA LEU A 263 5.48 5.40 0.48
C LEU A 263 5.04 4.07 -0.16
N PRO A 264 5.59 2.88 0.16
CA PRO A 264 5.12 1.62 -0.42
C PRO A 264 3.64 1.34 -0.17
N GLY A 265 3.15 1.64 1.04
CA GLY A 265 1.73 1.47 1.37
C GLY A 265 0.82 2.44 0.60
N LEU A 266 1.26 3.67 0.39
CA LEU A 266 0.52 4.63 -0.45
C LEU A 266 0.56 4.22 -1.92
N SER A 267 1.71 3.75 -2.39
CA SER A 267 1.93 3.39 -3.79
C SER A 267 1.07 2.21 -4.24
N GLU A 268 0.92 1.22 -3.37
CA GLU A 268 -0.03 0.12 -3.57
C GLU A 268 -1.47 0.63 -3.75
N LYS A 269 -1.91 1.56 -2.88
CA LYS A 269 -3.24 2.16 -3.02
C LYS A 269 -3.39 2.93 -4.32
N VAL A 270 -2.37 3.67 -4.75
CA VAL A 270 -2.37 4.35 -6.05
C VAL A 270 -2.55 3.33 -7.18
N MET A 271 -1.72 2.28 -7.22
CA MET A 271 -1.76 1.23 -8.25
C MET A 271 -3.16 0.64 -8.44
N TYR A 272 -3.83 0.25 -7.35
CA TYR A 272 -5.19 -0.30 -7.42
C TYR A 272 -6.27 0.73 -7.75
N LYS A 273 -6.10 1.99 -7.33
CA LYS A 273 -7.04 3.07 -7.68
C LYS A 273 -6.96 3.48 -9.16
N THR A 274 -5.77 3.34 -9.75
CA THR A 274 -5.53 3.65 -11.17
C THR A 274 -5.91 2.51 -12.11
N GLN A 275 -6.44 1.40 -11.59
CA GLN A 275 -6.93 0.30 -12.42
C GLN A 275 -8.15 0.75 -13.24
N GLU A 276 -8.08 0.60 -14.55
CA GLU A 276 -9.16 0.99 -15.44
C GLU A 276 -10.30 -0.04 -15.44
N LEU A 277 -11.50 0.42 -15.13
CA LEU A 277 -12.71 -0.39 -15.21
C LEU A 277 -13.37 -0.22 -16.58
N ILE A 278 -13.65 -1.33 -17.24
CA ILE A 278 -14.42 -1.33 -18.49
C ILE A 278 -15.89 -1.19 -18.14
N PHE A 279 -16.56 -0.22 -18.77
CA PHE A 279 -17.99 -0.04 -18.63
C PHE A 279 -18.74 -0.97 -19.58
N PRO A 280 -19.81 -1.66 -19.11
CA PRO A 280 -20.62 -2.47 -20.00
C PRO A 280 -21.25 -1.64 -21.12
N SER A 281 -21.40 -2.22 -22.30
CA SER A 281 -21.97 -1.56 -23.47
C SER A 281 -23.38 -1.03 -23.19
N LYS A 282 -23.61 0.26 -23.51
CA LYS A 282 -24.91 0.93 -23.43
C LYS A 282 -25.69 0.92 -24.76
N LYS A 283 -25.36 0.00 -25.66
CA LYS A 283 -26.10 -0.17 -26.92
C LYS A 283 -27.57 -0.52 -26.62
N PRO A 284 -28.53 0.10 -27.32
CA PRO A 284 -29.95 -0.19 -27.12
C PRO A 284 -30.30 -1.67 -27.26
N GLY A 285 -31.24 -2.14 -26.44
CA GLY A 285 -31.92 -3.43 -26.63
C GLY A 285 -32.95 -3.37 -27.75
N LYS A 286 -33.54 -4.52 -28.08
CA LYS A 286 -34.67 -4.57 -29.03
C LYS A 286 -35.92 -3.96 -28.37
N PRO A 287 -36.73 -3.15 -29.07
CA PRO A 287 -37.99 -2.65 -28.54
C PRO A 287 -38.97 -3.78 -28.21
N PHE A 288 -39.68 -3.64 -27.10
CA PHE A 288 -40.79 -4.48 -26.66
C PHE A 288 -41.63 -3.71 -25.63
N ASP A 289 -42.86 -4.13 -25.41
CA ASP A 289 -43.77 -3.54 -24.41
C ASP A 289 -43.63 -4.25 -23.07
N PHE A 290 -43.87 -3.53 -21.98
CA PHE A 290 -43.71 -4.09 -20.65
C PHE A 290 -44.73 -5.24 -20.43
N PRO A 291 -44.31 -6.41 -19.94
CA PRO A 291 -45.22 -7.55 -19.80
C PRO A 291 -46.35 -7.28 -18.82
N GLU A 292 -47.59 -7.36 -19.30
CA GLU A 292 -48.80 -7.13 -18.50
C GLU A 292 -48.84 -8.02 -17.26
N LYS A 293 -48.48 -9.31 -17.40
CA LYS A 293 -48.41 -10.25 -16.28
C LYS A 293 -47.50 -9.77 -15.13
N ARG A 294 -46.39 -9.10 -15.44
CA ARG A 294 -45.50 -8.53 -14.42
C ARG A 294 -46.10 -7.29 -13.79
N TYR A 295 -46.71 -6.43 -14.60
CA TYR A 295 -47.41 -5.23 -14.14
C TYR A 295 -48.51 -5.57 -13.13
N LEU A 296 -49.37 -6.54 -13.43
CA LEU A 296 -50.41 -7.04 -12.52
C LEU A 296 -49.83 -7.59 -11.21
N GLY A 297 -48.67 -8.24 -11.29
CA GLY A 297 -47.95 -8.71 -10.11
C GLY A 297 -47.49 -7.58 -9.17
N TYR A 298 -47.16 -6.41 -9.70
CA TYR A 298 -46.74 -5.26 -8.89
C TYR A 298 -47.90 -4.59 -8.16
N ILE A 299 -49.08 -4.53 -8.77
CA ILE A 299 -50.32 -4.05 -8.13
C ILE A 299 -50.57 -4.89 -6.88
N LYS A 300 -50.60 -6.21 -7.04
CA LYS A 300 -50.82 -7.16 -5.95
C LYS A 300 -49.74 -7.03 -4.86
N GLN A 301 -48.48 -6.90 -5.26
CA GLN A 301 -47.36 -6.77 -4.31
C GLN A 301 -47.44 -5.50 -3.45
N ASP A 302 -47.89 -4.39 -4.02
CA ASP A 302 -48.02 -3.14 -3.28
C ASP A 302 -49.28 -3.10 -2.42
N GLU A 303 -50.39 -3.67 -2.91
CA GLU A 303 -51.61 -3.88 -2.13
C GLU A 303 -51.34 -4.74 -0.88
N GLU A 304 -50.71 -5.91 -1.05
CA GLU A 304 -50.33 -6.81 0.05
C GLU A 304 -49.41 -6.12 1.08
N ALA A 305 -48.56 -5.21 0.62
CA ALA A 305 -47.63 -4.47 1.45
C ALA A 305 -48.16 -3.12 1.94
N LYS A 306 -49.44 -2.79 1.65
CA LYS A 306 -50.09 -1.51 1.99
C LYS A 306 -49.32 -0.28 1.51
N ARG A 307 -48.90 -0.27 0.25
CA ARG A 307 -48.20 0.84 -0.40
C ARG A 307 -49.02 1.40 -1.55
N ASP A 308 -48.87 2.70 -1.78
CA ASP A 308 -49.55 3.39 -2.87
C ASP A 308 -49.04 2.91 -4.24
N PHE A 309 -49.97 2.69 -5.17
CA PHE A 309 -49.68 2.31 -6.54
C PHE A 309 -50.28 3.35 -7.50
N ALA A 310 -49.43 4.05 -8.24
CA ALA A 310 -49.83 5.09 -9.20
C ALA A 310 -49.20 4.90 -10.58
N MET A 311 -48.49 3.78 -10.79
CA MET A 311 -47.81 3.48 -12.06
C MET A 311 -48.80 2.98 -13.11
N THR A 312 -48.63 3.39 -14.37
CA THR A 312 -49.39 2.85 -15.51
C THR A 312 -48.47 2.03 -16.42
N MET A 313 -49.03 1.14 -17.24
CA MET A 313 -48.24 0.41 -18.25
C MET A 313 -47.55 1.38 -19.23
N GLN A 314 -48.26 2.41 -19.70
CA GLN A 314 -47.68 3.44 -20.58
C GLN A 314 -46.46 4.15 -19.94
N HIS A 315 -46.48 4.37 -18.62
CA HIS A 315 -45.32 4.91 -17.91
C HIS A 315 -44.13 3.95 -17.94
N LEU A 316 -44.35 2.65 -17.72
CA LEU A 316 -43.30 1.63 -17.79
C LEU A 316 -42.72 1.51 -19.21
N ASP A 317 -43.55 1.58 -20.25
CA ASP A 317 -43.10 1.57 -21.66
C ASP A 317 -42.28 2.82 -22.00
N LYS A 318 -42.72 3.99 -21.52
CA LYS A 318 -41.97 5.25 -21.65
C LYS A 318 -40.61 5.16 -20.95
N LEU A 319 -40.55 4.55 -19.77
CA LEU A 319 -39.29 4.33 -19.04
C LEU A 319 -38.38 3.32 -19.77
N LEU A 320 -38.93 2.23 -20.32
CA LEU A 320 -38.20 1.27 -21.14
C LEU A 320 -37.53 1.95 -22.35
N LYS A 321 -38.30 2.77 -23.09
CA LYS A 321 -37.81 3.54 -24.23
C LYS A 321 -36.75 4.56 -23.81
N LYS A 322 -36.99 5.32 -22.72
CA LYS A 322 -36.03 6.28 -22.16
C LYS A 322 -34.71 5.61 -21.75
N GLN A 323 -34.79 4.39 -21.21
CA GLN A 323 -33.64 3.58 -20.82
C GLN A 323 -33.08 2.72 -21.96
N LYS A 324 -33.56 2.89 -23.20
CA LYS A 324 -33.05 2.18 -24.38
C LYS A 324 -33.12 0.65 -24.23
N TYR A 325 -34.13 0.12 -23.53
CA TYR A 325 -34.37 -1.32 -23.35
C TYR A 325 -33.17 -2.08 -22.74
N ILE A 326 -32.42 -1.42 -21.86
CA ILE A 326 -31.32 -2.02 -21.10
C ILE A 326 -31.51 -1.84 -19.59
N CYS A 327 -30.98 -2.80 -18.82
CA CYS A 327 -31.01 -2.74 -17.36
C CYS A 327 -30.24 -1.51 -16.87
N ASN A 328 -30.83 -0.73 -15.97
CA ASN A 328 -30.18 0.46 -15.42
C ASN A 328 -28.93 0.17 -14.55
N TYR A 329 -28.77 -1.07 -14.10
CA TYR A 329 -27.69 -1.47 -13.20
C TYR A 329 -26.53 -2.16 -13.91
N CYS A 330 -26.80 -3.24 -14.64
CA CYS A 330 -25.77 -4.03 -15.34
C CYS A 330 -25.72 -3.79 -16.85
N TYR A 331 -26.63 -2.98 -17.40
CA TYR A 331 -26.76 -2.69 -18.84
C TYR A 331 -26.98 -3.92 -19.73
N CYS A 332 -27.39 -5.07 -19.17
CA CYS A 332 -27.84 -6.19 -20.00
C CYS A 332 -29.09 -5.80 -20.81
N LYS A 333 -29.22 -6.38 -22.01
CA LYS A 333 -30.39 -6.18 -22.87
C LYS A 333 -31.62 -6.77 -22.19
N LEU A 334 -32.69 -5.98 -22.17
CA LEU A 334 -33.96 -6.40 -21.61
C LEU A 334 -34.82 -7.06 -22.68
N ASN A 335 -35.68 -7.96 -22.22
CA ASN A 335 -36.77 -8.58 -22.96
C ASN A 335 -37.92 -8.87 -22.00
N GLU A 336 -39.03 -9.36 -22.53
CA GLU A 336 -40.23 -9.69 -21.74
C GLU A 336 -39.93 -10.68 -20.59
N ALA A 337 -39.02 -11.61 -20.82
CA ALA A 337 -38.66 -12.64 -19.86
C ALA A 337 -37.81 -12.12 -18.69
N ASN A 338 -37.02 -11.06 -18.86
CA ASN A 338 -36.06 -10.62 -17.84
C ASN A 338 -36.29 -9.20 -17.29
N VAL A 339 -37.22 -8.42 -17.86
CA VAL A 339 -37.50 -7.05 -17.43
C VAL A 339 -38.13 -6.98 -16.04
N SER A 340 -37.84 -5.92 -15.30
CA SER A 340 -38.41 -5.65 -13.99
C SER A 340 -38.52 -4.14 -13.73
N ALA A 341 -39.57 -3.72 -13.05
CA ALA A 341 -39.69 -2.40 -12.44
C ALA A 341 -39.14 -2.49 -11.01
N ASP A 342 -38.07 -1.75 -10.72
CA ASP A 342 -37.42 -1.74 -9.42
C ASP A 342 -37.69 -0.41 -8.69
N ARG A 343 -38.06 -0.49 -7.41
CA ARG A 343 -38.41 0.65 -6.57
C ARG A 343 -37.15 1.31 -6.02
N ILE A 344 -36.89 2.56 -6.38
CA ILE A 344 -35.78 3.37 -5.88
C ILE A 344 -35.78 3.40 -4.35
N ASN A 345 -36.95 3.66 -3.76
CA ASN A 345 -37.22 3.54 -2.33
C ASN A 345 -38.23 2.42 -2.07
N ASN A 346 -37.79 1.35 -1.41
CA ASN A 346 -38.63 0.18 -1.12
C ASN A 346 -39.78 0.46 -0.14
N LYS A 347 -39.73 1.59 0.60
CA LYS A 347 -40.82 2.03 1.50
C LYS A 347 -41.99 2.66 0.75
N LYS A 348 -41.77 3.13 -0.48
CA LYS A 348 -42.79 3.67 -1.38
C LYS A 348 -43.19 2.59 -2.38
N GLY A 349 -44.43 2.61 -2.86
CA GLY A 349 -44.88 1.65 -3.87
C GLY A 349 -44.41 2.04 -5.28
N HIS A 350 -45.00 1.40 -6.30
CA HIS A 350 -44.74 1.73 -7.69
C HIS A 350 -45.50 3.00 -8.07
N GLU A 351 -44.82 4.13 -7.94
CA GLU A 351 -45.28 5.49 -8.26
C GLU A 351 -44.28 6.20 -9.18
N ASP A 352 -44.74 7.23 -9.89
CA ASP A 352 -43.86 8.00 -10.79
C ASP A 352 -42.69 8.63 -10.01
N GLY A 353 -41.51 8.64 -10.61
CA GLY A 353 -40.27 9.08 -9.97
C GLY A 353 -39.68 8.11 -8.93
N ASN A 354 -40.38 7.04 -8.52
CA ASN A 354 -39.84 6.01 -7.62
C ASN A 354 -39.44 4.71 -8.34
N ILE A 355 -39.57 4.62 -9.66
CA ILE A 355 -39.27 3.39 -10.43
C ILE A 355 -38.06 3.56 -11.34
N ILE A 356 -37.28 2.49 -11.46
CA ILE A 356 -36.23 2.34 -12.44
C ILE A 356 -36.33 0.97 -13.12
N ILE A 357 -36.14 0.93 -14.44
CA ILE A 357 -36.21 -0.33 -15.17
C ILE A 357 -34.90 -1.10 -14.99
N SER A 358 -35.01 -2.37 -14.62
CA SER A 358 -33.88 -3.25 -14.36
C SER A 358 -34.14 -4.65 -14.93
N CYS A 359 -33.13 -5.52 -14.89
CA CYS A 359 -33.41 -6.95 -15.05
C CYS A 359 -33.82 -7.55 -13.69
N VAL A 360 -34.60 -8.62 -13.72
CA VAL A 360 -35.07 -9.34 -12.53
C VAL A 360 -33.92 -9.70 -11.60
N ALA A 361 -32.81 -10.22 -12.14
CA ALA A 361 -31.64 -10.58 -11.35
C ALA A 361 -31.07 -9.39 -10.57
N CYS A 362 -31.03 -8.20 -11.17
CA CYS A 362 -30.54 -7.00 -10.48
C CYS A 362 -31.54 -6.49 -9.44
N ASN A 363 -32.84 -6.48 -9.75
CA ASN A 363 -33.88 -6.07 -8.79
C ASN A 363 -33.81 -6.94 -7.51
N VAL A 364 -33.78 -8.26 -7.69
CA VAL A 364 -33.66 -9.22 -6.58
C VAL A 364 -32.35 -9.04 -5.80
N ALA A 365 -31.23 -8.84 -6.51
CA ALA A 365 -29.93 -8.71 -5.87
C ALA A 365 -29.70 -7.36 -5.17
N ARG A 366 -30.34 -6.27 -5.62
CA ARG A 366 -30.16 -4.93 -5.02
C ARG A 366 -30.74 -4.85 -3.62
N LYS A 367 -31.91 -5.49 -3.41
CA LYS A 367 -32.67 -5.36 -2.16
C LYS A 367 -32.92 -3.87 -1.86
N ASP A 368 -32.38 -3.35 -0.77
CA ASP A 368 -32.48 -1.94 -0.32
C ASP A 368 -31.20 -1.14 -0.58
N MET A 369 -30.20 -1.74 -1.26
CA MET A 369 -28.91 -1.09 -1.48
C MET A 369 -29.08 0.19 -2.30
N ASN A 370 -28.32 1.21 -1.91
CA ASN A 370 -28.25 2.48 -2.64
C ASN A 370 -27.88 2.24 -4.11
N ILE A 371 -28.58 2.91 -5.02
CA ILE A 371 -28.43 2.74 -6.47
C ILE A 371 -26.99 2.96 -6.94
N LYS A 372 -26.30 4.00 -6.43
CA LYS A 372 -24.91 4.29 -6.83
C LYS A 372 -23.98 3.16 -6.38
N ALA A 373 -24.11 2.72 -5.13
CA ALA A 373 -23.33 1.61 -4.60
C ALA A 373 -23.58 0.30 -5.35
N PHE A 374 -24.84 -0.01 -5.68
CA PHE A 374 -25.19 -1.22 -6.41
C PHE A 374 -24.72 -1.18 -7.87
N ARG A 375 -24.80 -0.03 -8.55
CA ARG A 375 -24.20 0.16 -9.89
C ARG A 375 -22.69 -0.08 -9.85
N TYR A 376 -22.00 0.46 -8.85
CA TYR A 376 -20.57 0.22 -8.68
C TYR A 376 -20.27 -1.26 -8.42
N LYS A 377 -21.05 -1.93 -7.56
CA LYS A 377 -20.94 -3.38 -7.36
C LYS A 377 -21.10 -4.15 -8.67
N LYS A 378 -22.09 -3.80 -9.51
CA LYS A 378 -22.28 -4.41 -10.83
C LYS A 378 -21.16 -4.11 -11.81
N LEU A 379 -20.54 -2.93 -11.74
CA LEU A 379 -19.36 -2.59 -12.52
C LEU A 379 -18.15 -3.46 -12.12
N ILE A 380 -17.94 -3.67 -10.82
CA ILE A 380 -16.89 -4.57 -10.31
C ILE A 380 -17.15 -6.01 -10.72
N GLU A 381 -18.38 -6.51 -10.57
CA GLU A 381 -18.76 -7.86 -11.02
C GLU A 381 -18.55 -8.04 -12.53
N PHE A 382 -18.82 -7.02 -13.35
CA PHE A 382 -18.58 -7.05 -14.79
C PHE A 382 -17.09 -7.13 -15.14
N ASN A 383 -16.22 -6.53 -14.31
CA ASN A 383 -14.79 -6.56 -14.49
C ASN A 383 -14.13 -7.71 -13.70
N ALA A 384 -14.89 -8.62 -13.09
CA ALA A 384 -14.35 -9.65 -12.19
C ALA A 384 -13.30 -10.55 -12.83
N ASP A 385 -13.31 -10.73 -14.15
CA ASP A 385 -12.29 -11.45 -14.91
C ASP A 385 -10.98 -10.64 -15.09
N ARG A 386 -11.05 -9.30 -15.04
CA ARG A 386 -9.96 -8.34 -15.30
C ARG A 386 -9.29 -7.78 -14.04
N LEU A 387 -9.90 -7.99 -12.88
CA LEU A 387 -9.37 -7.53 -11.60
C LEU A 387 -8.40 -8.56 -11.03
N VAL A 388 -7.41 -8.10 -10.28
CA VAL A 388 -6.58 -9.00 -9.48
C VAL A 388 -7.30 -9.28 -8.15
N TYR A 389 -7.54 -10.55 -7.85
CA TYR A 389 -8.16 -10.97 -6.61
C TYR A 389 -7.11 -11.32 -5.55
N SER A 390 -7.41 -10.98 -4.30
CA SER A 390 -6.71 -11.58 -3.16
C SER A 390 -7.05 -13.07 -3.11
N ILE A 391 -6.03 -13.90 -2.93
CA ILE A 391 -6.18 -15.34 -2.69
C ILE A 391 -6.75 -15.51 -1.27
N ASP A 392 -7.88 -16.18 -1.13
CA ASP A 392 -8.52 -16.36 0.17
C ASP A 392 -8.18 -17.73 0.78
N GLU A 393 -8.86 -18.08 1.87
CA GLU A 393 -8.56 -19.32 2.61
C GLU A 393 -8.93 -20.56 1.80
N GLU A 394 -9.95 -20.47 0.93
CA GLU A 394 -10.39 -21.56 0.07
C GLU A 394 -9.30 -21.95 -0.94
N GLU A 395 -8.51 -20.98 -1.41
CA GLU A 395 -7.40 -21.20 -2.36
C GLU A 395 -6.01 -21.11 -1.71
N SER A 396 -5.90 -21.48 -0.42
CA SER A 396 -4.64 -21.40 0.33
C SER A 396 -3.49 -22.25 -0.23
N ASP A 397 -3.80 -23.33 -0.97
CA ASP A 397 -2.83 -24.15 -1.69
C ASP A 397 -2.16 -23.38 -2.83
N ILE A 398 -2.94 -22.62 -3.62
CA ILE A 398 -2.45 -21.73 -4.68
C ILE A 398 -1.48 -20.71 -4.08
N TYR A 399 -1.85 -20.08 -2.95
CA TYR A 399 -0.97 -19.14 -2.25
C TYR A 399 0.37 -19.78 -1.88
N ARG A 400 0.35 -21.00 -1.29
CA ARG A 400 1.59 -21.71 -0.90
C ARG A 400 2.46 -22.03 -2.13
N LYS A 401 1.86 -22.52 -3.22
CA LYS A 401 2.57 -22.83 -4.47
C LYS A 401 3.21 -21.59 -5.08
N MET A 402 2.45 -20.51 -5.24
CA MET A 402 2.98 -19.24 -5.75
C MET A 402 4.11 -18.72 -4.84
N LYS A 403 3.88 -18.65 -3.52
CA LYS A 403 4.88 -18.14 -2.56
C LYS A 403 6.18 -18.94 -2.58
N ALA A 404 6.10 -20.26 -2.74
CA ALA A 404 7.28 -21.12 -2.84
C ALA A 404 8.13 -20.85 -4.10
N ASN A 405 7.48 -20.36 -5.17
CA ASN A 405 8.08 -20.12 -6.49
C ASN A 405 8.36 -18.63 -6.79
N ILE A 406 8.02 -17.69 -5.88
CA ILE A 406 8.44 -16.29 -6.01
C ILE A 406 9.97 -16.21 -5.99
N ALA A 407 10.52 -15.60 -7.04
CA ALA A 407 11.94 -15.31 -7.18
C ALA A 407 12.19 -13.80 -7.24
N GLY A 408 13.34 -13.37 -6.72
CA GLY A 408 13.84 -12.01 -6.92
C GLY A 408 14.57 -11.88 -8.26
N GLY A 409 15.15 -10.69 -8.51
CA GLY A 409 16.04 -10.52 -9.65
C GLY A 409 17.31 -11.37 -9.50
N PRO A 410 17.71 -12.14 -10.53
CA PRO A 410 18.97 -12.87 -10.49
C PRO A 410 20.15 -11.89 -10.52
N SER A 411 21.09 -12.05 -9.60
CA SER A 411 22.37 -11.32 -9.60
C SER A 411 23.47 -12.31 -9.97
N ILE A 412 23.97 -12.22 -11.20
CA ILE A 412 24.91 -13.19 -11.77
C ILE A 412 26.22 -12.47 -12.12
N ILE A 413 27.34 -13.06 -11.71
CA ILE A 413 28.68 -12.56 -12.01
C ILE A 413 29.35 -13.57 -12.95
N PHE A 414 29.47 -13.21 -14.23
CA PHE A 414 30.11 -14.08 -15.24
C PHE A 414 31.64 -14.02 -15.16
N ASN A 415 32.19 -12.83 -14.91
CA ASN A 415 33.61 -12.62 -14.73
C ASN A 415 33.83 -11.61 -13.59
N ARG A 416 34.71 -11.95 -12.63
CA ARG A 416 35.00 -11.10 -11.46
C ARG A 416 35.75 -9.82 -11.85
N TYR A 417 36.48 -9.85 -12.96
CA TYR A 417 37.28 -8.72 -13.41
C TYR A 417 37.37 -8.69 -14.94
N ALA A 418 37.07 -7.53 -15.52
CA ALA A 418 37.30 -7.27 -16.93
C ALA A 418 37.95 -5.91 -17.12
N LYS A 419 39.04 -5.89 -17.88
CA LYS A 419 39.75 -4.68 -18.28
C LYS A 419 39.95 -4.63 -19.79
N ARG A 420 39.66 -3.46 -20.34
CA ARG A 420 39.86 -3.15 -21.74
C ARG A 420 41.32 -3.41 -22.14
N ASN A 421 41.50 -4.13 -23.25
CA ASN A 421 42.76 -4.53 -23.86
C ASN A 421 43.63 -5.48 -23.02
N GLU A 422 43.10 -6.06 -21.93
CA GLU A 422 43.84 -7.01 -21.09
C GLU A 422 43.07 -8.31 -20.89
N THR A 423 41.78 -8.23 -20.60
CA THR A 423 40.97 -9.42 -20.34
C THR A 423 40.54 -10.09 -21.65
N LEU A 424 40.77 -11.40 -21.75
CA LEU A 424 40.16 -12.25 -22.77
C LEU A 424 38.74 -12.66 -22.31
N ILE A 425 37.75 -12.40 -23.16
CA ILE A 425 36.35 -12.78 -22.96
C ILE A 425 36.00 -14.04 -23.77
N ARG A 426 34.75 -14.49 -23.73
CA ARG A 426 34.26 -15.73 -24.37
C ARG A 426 34.77 -15.91 -25.80
N GLY A 427 35.29 -17.10 -26.08
CA GLY A 427 35.93 -17.46 -27.35
C GLY A 427 37.34 -16.89 -27.53
N GLY A 428 38.02 -16.53 -26.44
CA GLY A 428 39.41 -16.00 -26.48
C GLY A 428 39.51 -14.59 -27.06
N LYS A 429 38.40 -13.85 -27.16
CA LYS A 429 38.37 -12.53 -27.78
C LYS A 429 38.90 -11.47 -26.81
N MET A 430 39.69 -10.52 -27.30
CA MET A 430 40.16 -9.41 -26.47
C MET A 430 39.03 -8.45 -26.09
N CYS A 431 38.86 -8.12 -24.81
CA CYS A 431 37.90 -7.11 -24.37
C CYS A 431 38.29 -5.72 -24.92
N LYS A 432 37.47 -5.11 -25.77
CA LYS A 432 37.76 -3.77 -26.35
C LYS A 432 37.00 -2.63 -25.70
N LYS A 433 35.88 -2.91 -25.03
CA LYS A 433 35.02 -1.92 -24.38
C LYS A 433 34.21 -2.59 -23.27
N VAL A 434 33.93 -1.84 -22.22
CA VAL A 434 32.99 -2.23 -21.16
C VAL A 434 31.81 -1.27 -21.24
N ILE A 435 30.60 -1.79 -21.33
CA ILE A 435 29.35 -1.02 -21.44
C ILE A 435 28.39 -1.53 -20.37
N GLY A 436 27.75 -0.62 -19.64
CA GLY A 436 26.64 -0.94 -18.75
C GLY A 436 25.31 -0.59 -19.40
N TYR A 437 24.35 -1.51 -19.33
CA TYR A 437 22.96 -1.27 -19.72
C TYR A 437 22.08 -1.40 -18.47
N ASP A 438 21.15 -0.47 -18.31
CA ASP A 438 20.15 -0.50 -17.24
C ASP A 438 18.75 -0.38 -17.86
N ALA A 439 17.85 -1.27 -17.44
CA ALA A 439 16.48 -1.24 -17.94
C ALA A 439 15.68 -0.15 -17.21
N ASN A 440 15.20 0.83 -17.97
CA ASN A 440 14.34 1.89 -17.44
C ASN A 440 13.04 1.30 -16.86
N ALA A 441 12.93 1.29 -15.52
CA ALA A 441 11.73 0.87 -14.80
C ALA A 441 11.28 -0.57 -15.08
N LEU A 442 12.22 -1.53 -15.12
CA LEU A 442 11.97 -2.94 -15.47
C LEU A 442 10.70 -3.53 -14.82
N TYR A 443 10.57 -3.46 -13.49
CA TYR A 443 9.41 -4.04 -12.78
C TYR A 443 8.10 -3.32 -13.09
N LEU A 444 8.14 -2.01 -13.30
CA LEU A 444 6.96 -1.24 -13.69
C LEU A 444 6.51 -1.62 -15.10
N TRP A 445 7.45 -1.83 -16.02
CA TRP A 445 7.15 -2.35 -17.35
C TRP A 445 6.50 -3.74 -17.26
N CYS A 446 7.05 -4.65 -16.45
CA CYS A 446 6.44 -5.96 -16.21
C CYS A 446 5.00 -5.86 -15.69
N LEU A 447 4.72 -4.95 -14.75
CA LEU A 447 3.35 -4.73 -14.23
C LEU A 447 2.36 -4.27 -15.31
N GLY A 448 2.82 -3.59 -16.35
CA GLY A 448 1.98 -3.16 -17.47
C GLY A 448 1.67 -4.26 -18.50
N ASN A 449 2.27 -5.44 -18.39
CA ASN A 449 2.05 -6.56 -19.30
C ASN A 449 0.84 -7.41 -18.86
N GLU A 450 0.63 -8.53 -19.56
CA GLU A 450 -0.37 -9.53 -19.16
C GLU A 450 -0.06 -10.09 -17.78
N MET A 451 -1.09 -10.18 -16.95
CA MET A 451 -1.05 -10.58 -15.54
C MET A 451 -2.20 -11.55 -15.23
N PRO A 452 -2.04 -12.45 -14.23
CA PRO A 452 -3.13 -13.28 -13.72
C PRO A 452 -4.24 -12.43 -13.10
N CYS A 453 -5.43 -12.51 -13.71
CA CYS A 453 -6.63 -11.82 -13.27
C CYS A 453 -7.78 -12.81 -13.05
N GLY A 454 -8.81 -12.33 -12.36
CA GLY A 454 -9.94 -13.13 -11.91
C GLY A 454 -9.60 -14.04 -10.73
N ARG A 455 -10.56 -14.90 -10.41
CA ARG A 455 -10.38 -15.95 -9.40
C ARG A 455 -9.50 -17.04 -9.98
N LEU A 456 -8.42 -17.36 -9.26
CA LEU A 456 -7.50 -18.42 -9.62
C LEU A 456 -8.10 -19.77 -9.25
N THR A 457 -7.95 -20.77 -10.13
CA THR A 457 -8.41 -22.13 -9.86
C THR A 457 -7.36 -23.15 -10.24
N THR A 458 -7.21 -24.20 -9.44
CA THR A 458 -6.34 -25.33 -9.76
C THR A 458 -7.11 -26.36 -10.58
N ILE A 459 -6.51 -26.82 -11.67
CA ILE A 459 -6.97 -27.97 -12.47
C ILE A 459 -5.83 -28.98 -12.64
N ASP A 460 -6.16 -30.23 -12.92
CA ASP A 460 -5.16 -31.22 -13.31
C ASP A 460 -4.58 -30.88 -14.69
N ALA A 461 -3.29 -31.17 -14.87
CA ALA A 461 -2.67 -31.07 -16.19
C ALA A 461 -3.20 -32.20 -17.10
N TYR A 462 -3.52 -31.86 -18.34
CA TYR A 462 -4.03 -32.78 -19.37
C TYR A 462 -3.09 -32.84 -20.57
N ASP A 463 -3.20 -33.87 -21.40
CA ASP A 463 -2.21 -34.21 -22.43
C ASP A 463 -1.88 -33.06 -23.40
N THR A 464 -2.90 -32.29 -23.81
CA THR A 464 -2.75 -31.18 -24.78
C THR A 464 -2.47 -29.82 -24.13
N ILE A 465 -2.22 -29.77 -22.81
CA ILE A 465 -2.07 -28.49 -22.09
C ILE A 465 -0.91 -27.64 -22.61
N ILE A 466 0.17 -28.28 -23.07
CA ILE A 466 1.33 -27.58 -23.61
C ILE A 466 1.00 -26.89 -24.94
N ASP A 467 0.20 -27.53 -25.79
CA ASP A 467 -0.25 -26.94 -27.06
C ASP A 467 -1.25 -25.82 -26.83
N ASP A 468 -2.14 -25.98 -25.85
CA ASP A 468 -3.08 -24.94 -25.41
C ASP A 468 -2.34 -23.72 -24.82
N ILE A 469 -1.20 -23.91 -24.14
CA ILE A 469 -0.32 -22.81 -23.69
C ILE A 469 0.38 -22.15 -24.88
N LYS A 470 0.94 -22.92 -25.82
CA LYS A 470 1.64 -22.38 -27.00
C LYS A 470 0.72 -21.55 -27.90
N SER A 471 -0.56 -21.95 -27.99
CA SER A 471 -1.60 -21.30 -28.79
C SER A 471 -2.39 -20.21 -28.05
N ASP A 472 -1.96 -19.85 -26.83
CA ASP A 472 -2.60 -18.82 -25.98
C ASP A 472 -4.08 -19.11 -25.64
N LYS A 473 -4.50 -20.38 -25.73
CA LYS A 473 -5.86 -20.82 -25.40
C LYS A 473 -6.06 -20.95 -23.88
N ILE A 474 -4.98 -21.16 -23.13
CA ILE A 474 -4.99 -21.19 -21.66
C ILE A 474 -3.87 -20.31 -21.09
N PHE A 475 -4.15 -19.69 -19.95
CA PHE A 475 -3.24 -18.75 -19.29
C PHE A 475 -3.20 -18.99 -17.78
N GLY A 476 -2.04 -18.80 -17.17
CA GLY A 476 -1.82 -18.99 -15.75
C GLY A 476 -0.45 -19.56 -15.44
N PHE A 477 -0.40 -20.63 -14.66
CA PHE A 477 0.86 -21.21 -14.21
C PHE A 477 0.84 -22.74 -14.32
N LEU A 478 1.86 -23.32 -14.96
CA LEU A 478 2.02 -24.77 -15.05
C LEU A 478 3.02 -25.25 -13.99
N GLU A 479 2.62 -26.24 -13.20
CA GLU A 479 3.51 -26.99 -12.33
C GLU A 479 4.10 -28.17 -13.12
N CYS A 480 5.41 -28.13 -13.35
CA CYS A 480 6.09 -29.10 -14.22
C CYS A 480 7.54 -29.37 -13.82
N ASP A 481 8.08 -30.44 -14.38
CA ASP A 481 9.52 -30.65 -14.51
C ASP A 481 9.98 -30.11 -15.86
N ILE A 482 11.06 -29.33 -15.87
CA ILE A 482 11.63 -28.74 -17.08
C ILE A 482 13.14 -28.91 -17.08
N GLU A 483 13.74 -29.12 -18.25
CA GLU A 483 15.18 -29.28 -18.41
C GLU A 483 15.72 -28.60 -19.67
N THR A 484 17.01 -28.24 -19.60
CA THR A 484 17.81 -27.77 -20.73
C THR A 484 18.47 -28.98 -21.38
N PRO A 485 18.17 -29.29 -22.66
CA PRO A 485 18.80 -30.39 -23.39
C PRO A 485 20.32 -30.27 -23.43
N GLU A 486 21.01 -31.40 -23.52
CA GLU A 486 22.49 -31.47 -23.48
C GLU A 486 23.15 -30.54 -24.51
N HIS A 487 22.66 -30.56 -25.75
CA HIS A 487 23.19 -29.75 -26.84
C HIS A 487 23.03 -28.23 -26.65
N LEU A 488 22.22 -27.77 -25.69
CA LEU A 488 22.02 -26.36 -25.36
C LEU A 488 22.77 -25.92 -24.10
N LYS A 489 23.36 -26.85 -23.33
CA LYS A 489 24.06 -26.49 -22.08
C LYS A 489 25.25 -25.57 -22.34
N ASP A 490 26.04 -25.83 -23.37
CA ASP A 490 27.17 -24.96 -23.73
C ASP A 490 26.72 -23.55 -24.14
N TYR A 491 25.58 -23.45 -24.82
CA TYR A 491 24.98 -22.15 -25.19
C TYR A 491 24.60 -21.35 -23.95
N PHE A 492 23.92 -21.98 -22.99
CA PHE A 492 23.45 -21.39 -21.73
C PHE A 492 24.47 -21.46 -20.57
N SER A 493 25.73 -21.82 -20.84
CA SER A 493 26.74 -22.03 -19.80
C SER A 493 27.03 -20.81 -18.93
N GLU A 494 26.92 -19.61 -19.49
CA GLU A 494 27.08 -18.36 -18.74
C GLU A 494 25.85 -18.06 -17.87
N MET A 495 24.65 -18.29 -18.41
CA MET A 495 23.38 -18.05 -17.74
C MET A 495 22.42 -19.19 -17.99
N THR A 496 22.45 -20.17 -17.09
CA THR A 496 21.50 -21.28 -17.10
C THR A 496 20.06 -20.75 -17.00
N PRO A 497 19.12 -21.21 -17.84
CA PRO A 497 17.87 -20.49 -18.08
C PRO A 497 16.84 -20.66 -16.96
N ILE A 498 16.89 -21.74 -16.18
CA ILE A 498 15.85 -22.07 -15.20
C ILE A 498 16.27 -21.57 -13.82
N PHE A 499 15.55 -20.59 -13.29
CA PHE A 499 15.80 -20.05 -11.95
C PHE A 499 14.98 -20.78 -10.89
N LYS A 500 15.63 -21.23 -9.82
CA LYS A 500 14.95 -21.88 -8.68
C LYS A 500 15.61 -21.52 -7.34
N ASN A 501 14.79 -21.51 -6.30
CA ASN A 501 15.29 -21.32 -4.94
C ASN A 501 15.64 -22.68 -4.32
N VAL A 502 16.91 -22.88 -3.97
CA VAL A 502 17.39 -24.08 -3.26
C VAL A 502 18.07 -23.71 -1.96
N GLU A 503 18.12 -24.65 -1.03
CA GLU A 503 18.92 -24.47 0.18
C GLU A 503 20.39 -24.78 -0.15
N ILE A 504 21.26 -23.79 0.07
CA ILE A 504 22.71 -23.93 -0.14
C ILE A 504 23.37 -24.03 1.23
N ASP A 505 24.05 -25.14 1.45
CA ASP A 505 25.01 -25.31 2.54
C ASP A 505 26.39 -24.89 2.02
N PRO A 506 27.08 -23.90 2.64
CA PRO A 506 28.38 -23.42 2.18
C PRO A 506 29.52 -24.39 2.53
N THR A 507 29.40 -25.64 2.09
CA THR A 507 30.43 -26.68 2.19
C THR A 507 31.48 -26.51 1.09
N GLU A 508 32.66 -27.08 1.30
CA GLU A 508 33.76 -27.03 0.32
C GLU A 508 33.34 -27.55 -1.06
N GLU A 509 32.52 -28.60 -1.12
CA GLU A 509 31.99 -29.18 -2.36
C GLU A 509 31.10 -28.20 -3.14
N VAL A 510 30.28 -27.41 -2.44
CA VAL A 510 29.25 -26.57 -3.06
C VAL A 510 29.80 -25.22 -3.50
N ILE A 511 30.63 -24.58 -2.68
CA ILE A 511 31.16 -23.23 -2.96
C ILE A 511 32.62 -23.24 -3.46
N GLY A 512 33.25 -24.41 -3.46
CA GLY A 512 34.65 -24.59 -3.83
C GLY A 512 35.62 -24.19 -2.72
N LYS A 513 36.82 -24.76 -2.77
CA LYS A 513 37.88 -24.60 -1.76
C LYS A 513 38.14 -23.15 -1.35
N HIS A 514 38.39 -22.29 -2.34
CA HIS A 514 38.74 -20.90 -2.11
C HIS A 514 37.64 -20.12 -1.35
N MET A 515 36.38 -20.27 -1.75
CA MET A 515 35.28 -19.57 -1.08
C MET A 515 34.97 -20.18 0.28
N PHE A 516 35.18 -21.48 0.45
CA PHE A 516 35.07 -22.15 1.75
C PHE A 516 36.10 -21.60 2.72
N ASP A 517 37.38 -21.54 2.35
CA ASP A 517 38.44 -20.99 3.19
C ASP A 517 38.18 -19.51 3.53
N TYR A 518 37.75 -18.71 2.55
CA TYR A 518 37.32 -17.34 2.79
C TYR A 518 36.13 -17.27 3.76
N ASN A 519 35.14 -18.13 3.62
CA ASN A 519 33.99 -18.17 4.52
C ASN A 519 34.41 -18.50 5.97
N GLN A 520 35.33 -19.45 6.14
CA GLN A 520 35.88 -19.81 7.45
C GLN A 520 36.65 -18.65 8.08
N SER A 521 37.41 -17.89 7.30
CA SER A 521 38.16 -16.72 7.79
C SER A 521 37.29 -15.62 8.41
N ARG A 522 35.97 -15.61 8.10
CA ARG A 522 35.02 -14.61 8.63
C ARG A 522 34.55 -14.90 10.06
N GLY A 523 34.93 -16.03 10.65
CA GLY A 523 34.59 -16.39 12.03
C GLY A 523 33.09 -16.32 12.32
N LYS A 524 32.67 -15.49 13.28
CA LYS A 524 31.25 -15.30 13.66
C LYS A 524 30.37 -14.80 12.51
N ASN A 525 30.95 -14.19 11.48
CA ASN A 525 30.25 -13.66 10.31
C ASN A 525 30.28 -14.62 9.11
N MET A 526 30.65 -15.89 9.31
CA MET A 526 30.56 -16.90 8.25
C MET A 526 29.13 -16.99 7.70
N ALA A 527 29.03 -17.15 6.38
CA ALA A 527 27.79 -17.53 5.73
C ALA A 527 27.34 -18.88 6.27
N LYS A 528 26.05 -18.97 6.58
CA LYS A 528 25.37 -20.17 7.05
C LYS A 528 24.49 -20.73 5.96
N LYS A 529 24.07 -21.98 6.16
CA LYS A 529 23.04 -22.64 5.34
C LYS A 529 21.85 -21.70 5.14
N SER A 530 21.51 -21.43 3.90
CA SER A 530 20.43 -20.49 3.58
C SER A 530 19.84 -20.75 2.20
N ARG A 531 18.57 -20.37 2.04
CA ARG A 531 17.86 -20.44 0.75
C ARG A 531 18.42 -19.37 -0.20
N LYS A 532 18.83 -19.78 -1.39
CA LYS A 532 19.39 -18.93 -2.45
C LYS A 532 18.68 -19.17 -3.77
N LEU A 533 18.49 -18.09 -4.54
CA LEU A 533 18.09 -18.19 -5.93
C LEU A 533 19.32 -18.56 -6.76
N ILE A 534 19.22 -19.64 -7.54
CA ILE A 534 20.26 -20.08 -8.47
C ILE A 534 19.71 -20.18 -9.88
N GLY A 535 20.60 -20.05 -10.85
CA GLY A 535 20.37 -20.60 -12.18
C GLY A 535 20.60 -22.12 -12.17
N SER A 536 19.84 -22.85 -12.98
CA SER A 536 19.88 -24.31 -13.09
C SER A 536 19.58 -24.74 -14.53
N TYR A 537 20.11 -25.89 -14.93
CA TYR A 537 19.70 -26.55 -16.17
C TYR A 537 18.40 -27.33 -16.05
N PHE A 538 17.87 -27.50 -14.83
CA PHE A 538 16.63 -28.24 -14.60
C PHE A 538 15.82 -27.68 -13.42
N GLY A 539 14.51 -27.80 -13.50
CA GLY A 539 13.54 -27.55 -12.44
C GLY A 539 12.69 -28.79 -12.22
N LYS A 540 12.40 -29.13 -10.96
CA LYS A 540 11.52 -30.23 -10.58
C LYS A 540 10.35 -29.66 -9.81
N GLN A 541 9.13 -30.04 -10.18
CA GLN A 541 7.88 -29.51 -9.63
C GLN A 541 7.90 -27.99 -9.46
N ILE A 542 8.42 -27.28 -10.48
CA ILE A 542 8.49 -25.83 -10.48
C ILE A 542 7.20 -25.26 -11.07
N LEU A 543 6.71 -24.16 -10.50
CA LEU A 543 5.56 -23.44 -11.01
C LEU A 543 6.02 -22.33 -11.96
N ILE A 544 5.67 -22.42 -13.24
CA ILE A 544 6.15 -21.50 -14.28
C ILE A 544 4.97 -20.75 -14.90
N TYR A 545 5.07 -19.42 -14.93
CA TYR A 545 4.12 -18.53 -15.58
C TYR A 545 4.07 -18.77 -17.10
N THR A 546 2.88 -18.84 -17.70
CA THR A 546 2.71 -19.29 -19.09
C THR A 546 3.51 -18.51 -20.13
N PRO A 547 3.63 -17.16 -20.09
CA PRO A 547 4.51 -16.42 -21.00
C PRO A 547 5.99 -16.81 -20.89
N LEU A 548 6.50 -17.01 -19.67
CA LEU A 548 7.88 -17.45 -19.46
C LEU A 548 8.08 -18.89 -19.94
N LEU A 549 7.10 -19.77 -19.68
CA LEU A 549 7.15 -21.16 -20.14
C LEU A 549 7.15 -21.22 -21.68
N LYS A 550 6.30 -20.44 -22.34
CA LYS A 550 6.27 -20.33 -23.80
C LYS A 550 7.62 -19.89 -24.36
N TRP A 551 8.26 -18.90 -23.72
CA TRP A 551 9.61 -18.46 -24.07
C TRP A 551 10.63 -19.60 -23.89
N TYR A 552 10.59 -20.35 -22.79
CA TYR A 552 11.46 -21.52 -22.60
C TYR A 552 11.28 -22.57 -23.70
N LEU A 553 10.05 -22.93 -24.05
CA LEU A 553 9.78 -23.90 -25.10
C LEU A 553 10.28 -23.44 -26.47
N GLN A 554 10.15 -22.14 -26.79
CA GLN A 554 10.70 -21.55 -28.03
C GLN A 554 12.22 -21.60 -28.09
N HIS A 555 12.90 -21.61 -26.94
CA HIS A 555 14.36 -21.68 -26.83
C HIS A 555 14.87 -23.11 -26.57
N GLY A 556 14.03 -24.12 -26.80
CA GLY A 556 14.43 -25.53 -26.83
C GLY A 556 14.42 -26.25 -25.48
N MET A 557 13.95 -25.62 -24.40
CA MET A 557 13.77 -26.31 -23.12
C MET A 557 12.64 -27.34 -23.22
N VAL A 558 12.78 -28.46 -22.51
CA VAL A 558 11.87 -29.61 -22.61
C VAL A 558 11.16 -29.81 -21.28
N ILE A 559 9.84 -30.00 -21.35
CA ILE A 559 9.03 -30.42 -20.19
C ILE A 559 9.05 -31.94 -20.14
N THR A 560 9.49 -32.51 -19.02
CA THR A 560 9.57 -33.97 -18.85
C THR A 560 8.36 -34.54 -18.11
N LYS A 561 7.66 -33.70 -17.33
CA LYS A 561 6.49 -34.11 -16.54
C LYS A 561 5.61 -32.92 -16.19
N THR A 562 4.30 -33.11 -16.20
CA THR A 562 3.31 -32.13 -15.75
C THR A 562 2.57 -32.63 -14.51
N TYR A 563 2.11 -31.72 -13.66
CA TYR A 563 1.42 -32.06 -12.41
C TYR A 563 0.05 -31.39 -12.33
N SER A 564 0.02 -30.06 -12.24
CA SER A 564 -1.22 -29.29 -12.14
C SER A 564 -1.08 -27.95 -12.85
N PHE A 565 -2.19 -27.27 -13.05
CA PHE A 565 -2.24 -25.96 -13.67
C PHE A 565 -3.11 -25.00 -12.86
N ILE A 566 -2.57 -23.83 -12.54
CA ILE A 566 -3.31 -22.74 -11.90
C ILE A 566 -3.84 -21.86 -13.01
N LYS A 567 -5.14 -21.94 -13.29
CA LYS A 567 -5.82 -21.19 -14.33
C LYS A 567 -6.12 -19.77 -13.87
N ALA A 568 -5.88 -18.81 -14.77
CA ALA A 568 -6.19 -17.40 -14.61
C ALA A 568 -6.77 -16.83 -15.91
N ASN A 569 -7.34 -15.63 -15.84
CA ASN A 569 -7.64 -14.82 -17.01
C ASN A 569 -6.44 -13.92 -17.33
N SER A 570 -6.14 -13.72 -18.61
CA SER A 570 -5.08 -12.81 -19.05
C SER A 570 -5.63 -11.41 -19.32
N HIS A 571 -5.17 -10.44 -18.54
CA HIS A 571 -5.46 -9.02 -18.75
C HIS A 571 -4.28 -8.15 -18.31
N ARG A 572 -4.32 -6.84 -18.63
CA ARG A 572 -3.30 -5.86 -18.24
C ARG A 572 -3.86 -4.87 -17.19
N PRO A 573 -4.10 -5.31 -15.95
CA PRO A 573 -4.82 -4.52 -14.94
C PRO A 573 -4.10 -3.22 -14.55
N PHE A 574 -2.79 -3.16 -14.72
CA PHE A 574 -1.95 -2.02 -14.29
C PHE A 574 -1.27 -1.31 -15.47
N GLU A 575 -1.71 -1.53 -16.71
CA GLU A 575 -1.17 -0.82 -17.89
C GLU A 575 -1.34 0.69 -17.77
N SER A 576 -2.51 1.16 -17.33
CA SER A 576 -2.77 2.59 -17.09
C SER A 576 -1.85 3.17 -16.01
N PHE A 577 -1.61 2.43 -14.91
CA PHE A 577 -0.67 2.83 -13.87
C PHE A 577 0.76 2.95 -14.41
N MET A 578 1.22 1.94 -15.15
CA MET A 578 2.54 1.93 -15.80
C MET A 578 2.71 3.11 -16.75
N ASN A 579 1.70 3.38 -17.58
CA ASN A 579 1.69 4.51 -18.51
C ASN A 579 1.75 5.84 -17.75
N GLN A 580 0.88 6.06 -16.75
CA GLN A 580 0.87 7.29 -15.96
C GLN A 580 2.22 7.58 -15.29
N VAL A 581 2.86 6.55 -14.70
CA VAL A 581 4.20 6.71 -14.11
C VAL A 581 5.24 7.01 -15.18
N SER A 582 5.22 6.30 -16.30
CA SER A 582 6.19 6.47 -17.39
C SER A 582 6.06 7.84 -18.06
N ASP A 583 4.83 8.31 -18.27
CA ASP A 583 4.51 9.59 -18.90
C ASP A 583 4.92 10.76 -18.00
N ALA A 584 4.64 10.66 -16.70
CA ALA A 584 5.09 11.66 -15.73
C ALA A 584 6.61 11.77 -15.70
N ARG A 585 7.33 10.63 -15.79
CA ARG A 585 8.80 10.62 -15.85
C ARG A 585 9.32 11.32 -17.11
N ARG A 586 8.81 10.94 -18.29
CA ARG A 586 9.19 11.58 -19.56
C ARG A 586 8.86 13.08 -19.55
N GLY A 587 7.73 13.46 -18.94
CA GLY A 587 7.35 14.86 -18.80
C GLY A 587 8.32 15.67 -17.95
N GLY A 588 8.91 15.09 -16.92
CA GLY A 588 9.94 15.75 -16.10
C GLY A 588 11.30 15.84 -16.78
N ASP A 589 11.63 14.93 -17.71
CA ASP A 589 12.86 15.00 -18.50
C ASP A 589 12.81 16.13 -19.55
N VAL A 590 11.60 16.56 -19.95
CA VAL A 590 11.37 17.62 -20.95
C VAL A 590 11.15 19.00 -20.30
N ASP A 591 10.52 19.02 -19.13
CA ASP A 591 10.07 20.23 -18.45
C ASP A 591 10.49 20.19 -16.97
N ASP A 592 11.50 20.98 -16.63
CA ASP A 592 12.06 21.08 -15.27
C ASP A 592 11.00 21.44 -14.22
N THR A 593 9.90 22.11 -14.61
CA THR A 593 8.80 22.43 -13.67
C THR A 593 8.04 21.18 -13.23
N LYS A 594 8.17 20.06 -13.97
CA LYS A 594 7.56 18.75 -13.69
C LYS A 594 8.54 17.74 -13.10
N ALA A 595 9.82 18.09 -12.93
CA ALA A 595 10.84 17.22 -12.36
C ALA A 595 10.41 16.62 -11.00
N MET A 596 9.77 17.43 -10.15
CA MET A 596 9.22 17.00 -8.88
C MET A 596 8.14 15.90 -9.00
N ILE A 597 7.25 16.03 -9.99
CA ILE A 597 6.19 15.03 -10.24
C ILE A 597 6.80 13.76 -10.82
N ALA A 598 7.79 13.88 -11.71
CA ALA A 598 8.52 12.75 -12.29
C ALA A 598 9.24 11.91 -11.22
N ASP A 599 9.99 12.55 -10.33
CA ASP A 599 10.69 11.89 -9.23
C ASP A 599 9.71 11.19 -8.29
N MET A 600 8.58 11.82 -7.98
CA MET A 600 7.55 11.20 -7.15
C MET A 600 6.89 10.00 -7.85
N MET A 601 6.52 10.12 -9.12
CA MET A 601 5.89 9.01 -9.84
C MET A 601 6.85 7.82 -10.00
N LYS A 602 8.14 8.09 -10.20
CA LYS A 602 9.19 7.06 -10.16
C LYS A 602 9.19 6.30 -8.83
N LEU A 603 9.05 7.01 -7.72
CA LEU A 603 8.99 6.44 -6.38
C LEU A 603 7.74 5.60 -6.17
N VAL A 604 6.59 6.11 -6.60
CA VAL A 604 5.31 5.41 -6.55
C VAL A 604 5.35 4.12 -7.38
N GLY A 605 5.85 4.19 -8.61
CA GLY A 605 5.96 3.03 -9.50
C GLY A 605 6.82 1.90 -8.92
N ASN A 606 8.02 2.24 -8.43
CA ASN A 606 8.94 1.24 -7.88
C ASN A 606 8.43 0.62 -6.56
N ALA A 607 7.82 1.45 -5.70
CA ALA A 607 7.40 1.01 -4.38
C ALA A 607 6.12 0.15 -4.41
N ALA A 608 5.23 0.37 -5.38
CA ALA A 608 4.02 -0.43 -5.57
C ALA A 608 4.34 -1.92 -5.82
N PHE A 609 5.29 -2.20 -6.74
CA PHE A 609 5.73 -3.57 -7.03
C PHE A 609 6.27 -4.27 -5.77
N GLY A 610 7.23 -3.65 -5.07
CA GLY A 610 7.83 -4.23 -3.87
C GLY A 610 6.82 -4.51 -2.75
N ARG A 611 5.74 -3.71 -2.68
CA ARG A 611 4.67 -3.91 -1.71
C ARG A 611 3.79 -5.14 -2.02
N SER A 612 3.57 -5.43 -3.30
CA SER A 612 2.79 -6.61 -3.71
C SER A 612 3.48 -7.94 -3.38
N GLY A 613 4.80 -8.01 -3.51
CA GLY A 613 5.60 -9.20 -3.17
C GLY A 613 5.96 -9.36 -1.68
N MET A 614 5.44 -8.49 -0.82
CA MET A 614 5.85 -8.38 0.58
C MET A 614 5.58 -9.67 1.37
N ASP A 615 6.60 -10.14 2.09
CA ASP A 615 6.47 -11.30 2.98
C ASP A 615 5.97 -10.90 4.36
N MET A 616 4.65 -10.93 4.52
CA MET A 616 3.97 -10.59 5.77
C MET A 616 4.33 -11.53 6.94
N SER A 617 4.90 -12.72 6.68
CA SER A 617 5.33 -13.64 7.74
C SER A 617 6.55 -13.16 8.53
N LYS A 618 7.35 -12.27 7.92
CA LYS A 618 8.52 -11.67 8.56
C LYS A 618 8.14 -10.50 9.48
N HIS A 619 6.90 -10.01 9.40
CA HIS A 619 6.47 -8.88 10.21
C HIS A 619 6.33 -9.29 11.68
N LYS A 620 6.92 -8.48 12.55
CA LYS A 620 6.81 -8.61 13.99
C LYS A 620 5.76 -7.65 14.55
N GLU A 621 5.29 -7.95 15.74
CA GLU A 621 4.46 -7.08 16.56
C GLU A 621 5.34 -6.53 17.68
N VAL A 622 5.20 -5.23 17.95
CA VAL A 622 5.95 -4.53 19.00
C VAL A 622 4.93 -3.94 19.96
N GLU A 623 5.11 -4.25 21.24
CA GLU A 623 4.24 -3.82 22.33
C GLU A 623 5.10 -3.32 23.48
N PHE A 624 4.62 -2.32 24.23
CA PHE A 624 5.30 -1.82 25.43
C PHE A 624 4.47 -2.16 26.65
N LEU A 625 5.09 -2.76 27.64
CA LEU A 625 4.43 -3.24 28.85
C LEU A 625 5.17 -2.72 30.08
N SER A 626 4.42 -2.28 31.09
CA SER A 626 4.96 -1.79 32.36
C SER A 626 4.53 -2.64 33.57
N ASN A 627 3.50 -3.49 33.40
CA ASN A 627 3.00 -4.34 34.48
C ASN A 627 3.73 -5.71 34.52
N ALA A 628 4.35 -6.04 35.65
CA ALA A 628 5.15 -7.26 35.83
C ALA A 628 4.42 -8.56 35.45
N LYS A 629 3.13 -8.69 35.80
CA LYS A 629 2.33 -9.89 35.47
C LYS A 629 2.11 -9.99 33.96
N THR A 630 1.82 -8.87 33.29
CA THR A 630 1.66 -8.85 31.83
C THR A 630 2.96 -9.15 31.10
N ILE A 631 4.10 -8.64 31.60
CA ILE A 631 5.43 -8.89 31.06
C ILE A 631 5.78 -10.38 31.17
N TYR A 632 5.55 -11.00 32.34
CA TYR A 632 5.76 -12.42 32.56
C TYR A 632 4.96 -13.26 31.56
N ASN A 633 3.64 -13.04 31.49
CA ASN A 633 2.76 -13.76 30.58
C ASN A 633 3.16 -13.58 29.10
N ALA A 634 3.60 -12.38 28.72
CA ALA A 634 4.05 -12.09 27.36
C ALA A 634 5.38 -12.75 27.01
N THR A 635 6.25 -13.00 28.00
CA THR A 635 7.55 -13.65 27.84
C THR A 635 7.38 -15.17 27.70
N GLU A 636 6.46 -15.77 28.47
CA GLU A 636 6.15 -17.20 28.40
C GLU A 636 5.34 -17.59 27.15
N HIS A 637 4.79 -16.61 26.42
CA HIS A 637 3.97 -16.89 25.25
C HIS A 637 4.82 -17.38 24.07
N PHE A 638 4.37 -18.42 23.36
CA PHE A 638 5.10 -19.05 22.25
C PHE A 638 5.42 -18.12 21.05
N THR A 639 4.79 -16.95 20.97
CA THR A 639 5.12 -15.93 19.94
C THR A 639 6.23 -14.98 20.36
N PHE A 640 6.69 -15.05 21.60
CA PHE A 640 7.77 -14.22 22.10
C PHE A 640 9.03 -14.37 21.22
N SER A 641 9.66 -13.24 20.90
CA SER A 641 10.91 -13.21 20.13
C SER A 641 12.04 -12.56 20.92
N SER A 642 11.81 -11.38 21.51
CA SER A 642 12.81 -10.68 22.33
C SER A 642 12.16 -9.63 23.23
N LYS A 643 12.87 -9.26 24.30
CA LYS A 643 12.52 -8.13 25.17
C LYS A 643 13.68 -7.15 25.28
N THR A 644 13.40 -5.86 25.42
CA THR A 644 14.39 -4.82 25.78
C THR A 644 13.85 -4.02 26.95
N GLU A 645 14.60 -3.98 28.04
CA GLU A 645 14.24 -3.20 29.23
C GLU A 645 14.53 -1.72 28.98
N LEU A 646 13.60 -0.86 29.41
CA LEU A 646 13.70 0.59 29.36
C LEU A 646 13.75 1.13 30.80
N ASN A 647 13.81 2.44 30.96
CA ASN A 647 13.72 3.03 32.29
C ASN A 647 12.35 2.70 32.92
N ASP A 648 12.25 2.86 34.24
CA ASP A 648 11.02 2.73 35.05
C ASP A 648 10.27 1.39 35.05
N GLY A 649 10.89 0.33 34.55
CA GLY A 649 10.30 -1.00 34.51
C GLY A 649 9.41 -1.26 33.28
N THR A 650 9.35 -0.30 32.36
CA THR A 650 8.76 -0.50 31.04
C THR A 650 9.66 -1.40 30.17
N VAL A 651 9.04 -2.28 29.38
CA VAL A 651 9.72 -3.23 28.50
C VAL A 651 9.16 -3.14 27.09
N GLU A 652 10.05 -3.01 26.10
CA GLU A 652 9.70 -3.24 24.69
C GLU A 652 9.69 -4.75 24.42
N MET A 653 8.52 -5.29 24.07
CA MET A 653 8.31 -6.68 23.72
C MET A 653 8.16 -6.84 22.21
N VAL A 654 8.92 -7.76 21.62
CA VAL A 654 8.83 -8.13 20.20
C VAL A 654 8.26 -9.55 20.09
N LYS A 655 7.18 -9.69 19.32
CA LYS A 655 6.44 -10.95 19.13
C LYS A 655 6.30 -11.28 17.64
N SER A 656 6.24 -12.57 17.31
CA SER A 656 5.75 -13.03 16.01
C SER A 656 4.22 -12.91 15.95
N LYS A 657 3.68 -12.74 14.74
CA LYS A 657 2.23 -12.67 14.56
C LYS A 657 1.61 -14.06 14.62
N ARG A 658 0.65 -14.27 15.54
CA ARG A 658 -0.11 -15.53 15.64
C ARG A 658 -0.95 -15.81 14.39
N ARG A 659 -1.53 -14.78 13.79
CA ARG A 659 -2.32 -14.86 12.55
C ARG A 659 -1.85 -13.79 11.59
N ILE A 660 -1.58 -14.18 10.35
CA ILE A 660 -1.19 -13.27 9.28
C ILE A 660 -2.41 -13.05 8.40
N LYS A 661 -2.90 -11.81 8.35
CA LYS A 661 -3.94 -11.42 7.38
C LYS A 661 -3.24 -10.97 6.10
N LEU A 662 -3.34 -11.79 5.06
CA LEU A 662 -2.85 -11.47 3.74
C LEU A 662 -3.91 -10.61 3.06
N ARG A 663 -3.61 -9.32 2.91
CA ARG A 663 -4.50 -8.35 2.23
C ARG A 663 -4.01 -8.02 0.83
N ASN A 664 -2.81 -8.48 0.49
CA ASN A 664 -2.13 -8.15 -0.75
C ASN A 664 -2.23 -9.38 -1.66
N PRO A 665 -2.87 -9.27 -2.84
CA PRO A 665 -2.78 -10.27 -3.89
C PRO A 665 -1.32 -10.59 -4.20
N ILE A 666 -1.02 -11.86 -4.47
CA ILE A 666 0.22 -12.21 -5.15
C ILE A 666 -0.01 -11.94 -6.63
N HIS A 667 0.84 -11.11 -7.22
CA HIS A 667 0.83 -10.75 -8.63
C HIS A 667 1.79 -11.62 -9.43
#